data_AF-A0A960SZT0-F1
#
_entry.id   AF-A0A960SZT0-F1
#
_cell.length_a   1.000
_cell.length_b   1.000
_cell.length_c   1.000
_cell.angle_alpha   90.00
_cell.angle_beta   90.00
_cell.angle_gamma   90.00
#
_symmetry.space_group_name_H-M   'P 1'
#
loop_
_entity.id
_entity.type
_entity.pdbx_description
1 polymer ?
#
loop_
_entity_poly.entity_id
_entity_poly.type
_entity_poly.pdbx_seq_one_letter_code
_entity_poly.pdbx_strand_id
1 'polypeptide(L)'
;MFIAYPPNDGAAIDDSYVVKAYFSKILADGLSEGDLKARFRVRYGPDDSWPAGVQILDSAALSIAYNETAEYHALAFTLPNLYDGRPEFLHRIEVTHDRPDPLADLTATRRVTALPSTKPRITILQPQEFGSDGKPVEIILPDGPGADSLDYTVRVETDTATTTVDLAFLLGSGTLTPVDADDVTPGIQPEIVGSSAFWDFTWTITQPGSYRIEATATGPGGVNTDRRNATVIYRQIVGDDPNDLDDDDDGLADFDEGTVTPLPNGFPTDDSRYKPNPENWSNSDVHVHNAYGRSVPLLPDSDGDGLPDGLEVGWRTPSSDTNTATDSNGDGFPNFIGDLDPPFYNTLDNLGSVPGVNSASEGGDRAKQLWGSTTDPGNPDSDGDGLLDGIEDANANGWIDGDGASLATIDPPTLGRSWPNGRIDSGETWTETSPNDADTDDDGLSDGYGEDKDSSGTITGDTNEDRVWQSGEIWTETDPLNDDTDGDGLPDGWEVRFGFNPLDDGTSTLDGSAAKVENGPNGDPDGDEINNISELLAGTDPRVDNSVILQPGEEIVIGPVGDADAIVHGAVTNRQIFTDWKIDDLVVLDEFEGDGSGNQGGDTYLGYDGHDTSRDMVAFYARDGGDTSVGGTGEFYFRVDFQDLKPYAEEGNLDLYVLVDTGNQSVGEYTLPDELDTGTLMRWEACVAVYQSNNGAVYVDTNPANNTTSINQDLFSKGVVRRDQTSADGFRKAWFDSNFDAVEFSIDRKALTDAGWLGDPASLNFQVITVRDGTQNSPRGAGDIGGRTDIRDTIYDDWLAED
;
A
#
# COMPACT_ATOMS: atom_id res chain seq x y z
N MET A 1 1.64 -0.44 -32.95
CA MET A 1 0.50 0.40 -33.39
C MET A 1 0.91 1.22 -34.61
N PHE A 2 0.02 1.49 -35.57
CA PHE A 2 0.28 2.39 -36.70
C PHE A 2 -1.03 2.93 -37.32
N ILE A 3 -1.00 4.11 -37.96
CA ILE A 3 -2.15 4.63 -38.71
C ILE A 3 -2.24 3.93 -40.07
N ALA A 4 -3.25 3.07 -40.22
CA ALA A 4 -3.49 2.26 -41.42
C ALA A 4 -4.28 3.03 -42.49
N TYR A 5 -5.18 3.92 -42.07
CA TYR A 5 -5.98 4.77 -42.95
C TYR A 5 -5.91 6.22 -42.48
N PRO A 6 -5.51 7.18 -43.33
CA PRO A 6 -5.08 6.97 -44.71
C PRO A 6 -3.73 6.23 -44.83
N PRO A 7 -3.50 5.49 -45.93
CA PRO A 7 -2.36 4.56 -46.03
C PRO A 7 -1.01 5.25 -46.29
N ASN A 8 -1.00 6.52 -46.73
CA ASN A 8 0.21 7.24 -47.11
C ASN A 8 0.17 8.68 -46.58
N ASP A 9 1.36 9.24 -46.31
CA ASP A 9 1.51 10.66 -46.02
C ASP A 9 1.08 11.53 -47.22
N GLY A 10 0.47 12.68 -46.94
CA GLY A 10 -0.04 13.62 -47.93
C GLY A 10 -1.36 13.18 -48.59
N ALA A 11 -2.00 12.12 -48.09
CA ALA A 11 -3.35 11.76 -48.52
C ALA A 11 -4.33 12.88 -48.17
N ALA A 12 -5.20 13.22 -49.12
CA ALA A 12 -6.24 14.21 -48.93
C ALA A 12 -7.44 13.58 -48.23
N ILE A 13 -7.86 14.17 -47.10
CA ILE A 13 -9.02 13.75 -46.32
C ILE A 13 -10.04 14.89 -46.21
N ASP A 14 -11.32 14.56 -46.10
CA ASP A 14 -12.37 15.50 -45.74
C ASP A 14 -12.86 15.24 -44.30
N ASP A 15 -13.79 16.08 -43.83
CA ASP A 15 -14.40 16.00 -42.49
C ASP A 15 -15.34 14.80 -42.28
N SER A 16 -15.51 13.95 -43.30
CA SER A 16 -16.24 12.68 -43.22
C SER A 16 -15.32 11.46 -43.26
N TYR A 17 -14.01 11.68 -43.45
CA TYR A 17 -13.03 10.60 -43.57
C TYR A 17 -12.76 9.94 -42.22
N VAL A 18 -12.98 8.63 -42.14
CA VAL A 18 -12.66 7.83 -40.95
C VAL A 18 -11.18 7.43 -40.98
N VAL A 19 -10.40 8.04 -40.10
CA VAL A 19 -9.02 7.66 -39.81
C VAL A 19 -9.05 6.38 -38.96
N LYS A 20 -8.15 5.44 -39.26
CA LYS A 20 -8.02 4.19 -38.48
C LYS A 20 -6.56 3.94 -38.07
N ALA A 21 -6.33 3.82 -36.76
CA ALA A 21 -5.07 3.36 -36.20
C ALA A 21 -5.19 1.89 -35.78
N TYR A 22 -4.37 1.02 -36.35
CA TYR A 22 -4.34 -0.40 -36.03
C TYR A 22 -3.45 -0.66 -34.82
N PHE A 23 -3.96 -1.44 -33.88
CA PHE A 23 -3.28 -1.82 -32.65
C PHE A 23 -3.48 -3.31 -32.35
N SER A 24 -2.48 -3.93 -31.71
CA SER A 24 -2.46 -5.37 -31.46
C SER A 24 -3.58 -5.76 -30.51
N LYS A 25 -4.15 -6.97 -30.67
CA LYS A 25 -5.25 -7.43 -29.82
C LYS A 25 -4.90 -7.47 -28.34
N ILE A 26 -3.66 -7.82 -28.03
CA ILE A 26 -3.15 -7.91 -26.64
C ILE A 26 -3.28 -6.61 -25.86
N LEU A 27 -3.38 -5.45 -26.52
CA LEU A 27 -3.55 -4.17 -25.86
C LEU A 27 -4.98 -3.94 -25.34
N ALA A 28 -5.93 -4.81 -25.68
CA ALA A 28 -7.32 -4.75 -25.24
C ALA A 28 -7.68 -5.83 -24.20
N ASP A 29 -6.75 -6.75 -23.90
CA ASP A 29 -7.04 -7.87 -23.01
C ASP A 29 -7.30 -7.37 -21.58
N GLY A 30 -8.39 -7.83 -20.97
CA GLY A 30 -8.77 -7.46 -19.59
C GLY A 30 -9.37 -6.07 -19.40
N LEU A 31 -9.51 -5.26 -20.46
CA LEU A 31 -10.04 -3.89 -20.37
C LEU A 31 -11.48 -3.79 -20.90
N SER A 32 -12.32 -2.96 -20.27
CA SER A 32 -13.59 -2.56 -20.87
C SER A 32 -13.34 -1.66 -22.11
N GLU A 33 -14.35 -1.47 -22.96
CA GLU A 33 -14.20 -0.54 -24.10
C GLU A 33 -13.95 0.90 -23.61
N GLY A 34 -14.47 1.27 -22.44
CA GLY A 34 -14.22 2.56 -21.79
C GLY A 34 -12.75 2.72 -21.40
N ASP A 35 -12.22 1.77 -20.63
CA ASP A 35 -10.84 1.80 -20.13
C ASP A 35 -9.84 1.74 -21.29
N LEU A 36 -10.13 0.90 -22.29
CA LEU A 36 -9.31 0.83 -23.50
C LEU A 36 -9.29 2.15 -24.26
N LYS A 37 -10.43 2.84 -24.39
CA LYS A 37 -10.49 4.17 -25.01
C LYS A 37 -9.74 5.22 -24.21
N ALA A 38 -9.80 5.16 -22.87
CA ALA A 38 -9.09 6.08 -21.99
C ALA A 38 -7.56 5.99 -22.18
N ARG A 39 -7.05 4.80 -22.51
CA ARG A 39 -5.62 4.61 -22.85
C ARG A 39 -5.19 5.21 -24.19
N PHE A 40 -6.12 5.68 -25.04
CA PHE A 40 -5.76 6.31 -26.32
C PHE A 40 -5.86 7.84 -26.28
N ARG A 41 -4.89 8.49 -26.90
CA ARG A 41 -4.93 9.94 -27.15
C ARG A 41 -4.69 10.24 -28.63
N VAL A 42 -5.55 11.06 -29.23
CA VAL A 42 -5.42 11.50 -30.63
C VAL A 42 -5.14 12.99 -30.68
N ARG A 43 -3.97 13.35 -31.21
CA ARG A 43 -3.50 14.72 -31.41
C ARG A 43 -3.50 15.07 -32.90
N TYR A 44 -3.90 16.28 -33.26
CA TYR A 44 -3.85 16.76 -34.63
C TYR A 44 -3.53 18.26 -34.69
N GLY A 45 -2.91 18.73 -35.77
CA GLY A 45 -2.61 20.15 -35.91
C GLY A 45 -1.78 20.49 -37.14
N PRO A 46 -1.44 21.77 -37.33
CA PRO A 46 -0.51 22.21 -38.38
C PRO A 46 0.87 21.54 -38.19
N ASP A 47 1.42 20.91 -39.24
CA ASP A 47 2.70 20.19 -39.13
C ASP A 47 3.89 21.14 -38.91
N ASP A 48 3.79 22.40 -39.36
CA ASP A 48 4.85 23.41 -39.27
C ASP A 48 4.93 24.10 -37.90
N SER A 49 3.87 24.05 -37.10
CA SER A 49 3.87 24.56 -35.74
C SER A 49 4.11 23.49 -34.68
N TRP A 50 4.14 22.20 -35.05
CA TRP A 50 4.23 21.09 -34.09
C TRP A 50 5.45 21.18 -33.15
N PRO A 51 5.28 21.03 -31.82
CA PRO A 51 4.04 20.67 -31.11
C PRO A 51 3.17 21.86 -30.68
N ALA A 52 3.53 23.09 -31.02
CA ALA A 52 2.68 24.26 -30.77
C ALA A 52 1.44 24.25 -31.69
N GLY A 53 0.27 24.64 -31.17
CA GLY A 53 -0.98 24.65 -31.93
C GLY A 53 -1.58 23.27 -32.20
N VAL A 54 -1.20 22.26 -31.40
CA VAL A 54 -1.78 20.92 -31.42
C VAL A 54 -3.14 20.94 -30.73
N GLN A 55 -4.10 20.25 -31.33
CA GLN A 55 -5.43 19.99 -30.82
C GLN A 55 -5.54 18.52 -30.43
N ILE A 56 -6.30 18.25 -29.37
CA ILE A 56 -6.61 16.87 -28.93
C ILE A 56 -8.06 16.61 -29.28
N LEU A 57 -8.31 15.45 -29.89
CA LEU A 57 -9.63 15.01 -30.27
C LEU A 57 -10.35 14.41 -29.06
N ASP A 58 -11.60 14.82 -28.86
CA ASP A 58 -12.50 14.28 -27.82
C ASP A 58 -12.53 12.74 -27.84
N SER A 59 -12.34 12.11 -26.68
CA SER A 59 -12.38 10.66 -26.51
C SER A 59 -13.76 10.06 -26.88
N ALA A 60 -14.84 10.86 -26.79
CA ALA A 60 -16.17 10.47 -27.25
C ALA A 60 -16.26 10.32 -28.78
N ALA A 61 -15.37 10.97 -29.54
CA ALA A 61 -15.27 10.79 -30.99
C ALA A 61 -14.50 9.51 -31.40
N LEU A 62 -13.87 8.83 -30.44
CA LEU A 62 -13.16 7.58 -30.65
C LEU A 62 -14.12 6.39 -30.58
N SER A 63 -13.89 5.41 -31.45
CA SER A 63 -14.60 4.13 -31.45
C SER A 63 -13.62 2.98 -31.68
N ILE A 64 -13.88 1.83 -31.06
CA ILE A 64 -13.06 0.63 -31.24
C ILE A 64 -13.75 -0.30 -32.24
N ALA A 65 -13.09 -0.54 -33.37
CA ALA A 65 -13.46 -1.58 -34.31
C ALA A 65 -12.71 -2.87 -33.94
N TYR A 66 -13.38 -3.73 -33.17
CA TYR A 66 -12.84 -5.04 -32.80
C TYR A 66 -12.71 -5.97 -34.02
N ASN A 67 -11.68 -6.81 -34.01
CA ASN A 67 -11.36 -7.76 -35.08
C ASN A 67 -11.34 -7.16 -36.50
N GLU A 68 -10.87 -5.92 -36.65
CA GLU A 68 -10.70 -5.27 -37.96
C GLU A 68 -9.84 -6.14 -38.90
N THR A 69 -8.83 -6.82 -38.36
CA THR A 69 -8.12 -7.91 -39.06
C THR A 69 -7.89 -9.11 -38.13
N ALA A 70 -7.27 -10.17 -38.64
CA ALA A 70 -6.87 -11.32 -37.83
C ALA A 70 -5.92 -10.93 -36.68
N GLU A 71 -5.06 -9.93 -36.91
CA GLU A 71 -3.98 -9.53 -35.99
C GLU A 71 -4.27 -8.25 -35.20
N TYR A 72 -5.21 -7.41 -35.67
CA TYR A 72 -5.39 -6.06 -35.14
C TYR A 72 -6.86 -5.70 -34.84
N HIS A 73 -7.04 -4.94 -33.77
CA HIS A 73 -8.17 -4.03 -33.58
C HIS A 73 -7.85 -2.69 -34.25
N ALA A 74 -8.86 -1.83 -34.42
CA ALA A 74 -8.64 -0.48 -34.93
C ALA A 74 -9.35 0.58 -34.08
N LEU A 75 -8.59 1.62 -33.71
CA LEU A 75 -9.14 2.86 -33.19
C LEU A 75 -9.62 3.68 -34.41
N ALA A 76 -10.91 3.97 -34.47
CA ALA A 76 -11.55 4.70 -35.57
C ALA A 76 -12.13 6.03 -35.10
N PHE A 77 -11.85 7.10 -35.85
CA PHE A 77 -12.29 8.46 -35.55
C PHE A 77 -12.36 9.33 -36.81
N THR A 78 -13.10 10.44 -36.74
CA THR A 78 -13.13 11.49 -37.77
C THR A 78 -12.50 12.76 -37.22
N LEU A 79 -11.80 13.51 -38.07
CA LEU A 79 -11.25 14.81 -37.70
C LEU A 79 -12.21 15.94 -38.11
N PRO A 80 -12.20 17.09 -37.41
CA PRO A 80 -12.97 18.25 -37.84
C PRO A 80 -12.47 18.79 -39.17
N ASN A 81 -13.17 19.78 -39.73
CA ASN A 81 -12.74 20.44 -40.97
C ASN A 81 -11.40 21.16 -40.77
N LEU A 82 -10.31 20.51 -41.20
CA LEU A 82 -8.94 21.04 -41.09
C LEU A 82 -8.59 22.05 -42.20
N TYR A 83 -9.45 22.24 -43.22
CA TYR A 83 -9.10 23.06 -44.38
C TYR A 83 -8.96 24.54 -44.01
N ASP A 84 -7.76 25.08 -44.22
CA ASP A 84 -7.39 26.46 -43.88
C ASP A 84 -7.33 27.38 -45.12
N GLY A 85 -7.83 26.90 -46.28
CA GLY A 85 -7.74 27.61 -47.56
C GLY A 85 -6.51 27.23 -48.40
N ARG A 86 -5.58 26.41 -47.88
CA ARG A 86 -4.37 25.95 -48.58
C ARG A 86 -4.46 24.43 -48.82
N PRO A 87 -4.84 23.95 -50.02
CA PRO A 87 -5.08 22.53 -50.28
C PRO A 87 -3.84 21.62 -50.22
N GLU A 88 -2.64 22.20 -50.21
CA GLU A 88 -1.38 21.45 -50.05
C GLU A 88 -0.80 21.57 -48.63
N PHE A 89 -1.50 22.23 -47.72
CA PHE A 89 -1.03 22.35 -46.35
C PHE A 89 -1.15 21.00 -45.62
N LEU A 90 -0.06 20.62 -44.94
CA LEU A 90 0.03 19.35 -44.23
C LEU A 90 -0.37 19.53 -42.78
N HIS A 91 -1.28 18.66 -42.35
CA HIS A 91 -1.63 18.47 -40.96
C HIS A 91 -1.02 17.16 -40.46
N ARG A 92 -0.51 17.18 -39.23
CA ARG A 92 -0.03 15.97 -38.57
C ARG A 92 -1.13 15.42 -37.69
N ILE A 93 -1.28 14.10 -37.72
CA ILE A 93 -2.09 13.30 -36.80
C ILE A 93 -1.12 12.43 -36.02
N GLU A 94 -1.32 12.34 -34.71
CA GLU A 94 -0.60 11.46 -33.82
C GLU A 94 -1.58 10.73 -32.91
N VAL A 95 -1.42 9.41 -32.83
CA VAL A 95 -2.17 8.54 -31.92
C VAL A 95 -1.17 7.97 -30.93
N THR A 96 -1.43 8.18 -29.65
CA THR A 96 -0.66 7.59 -28.55
C THR A 96 -1.54 6.57 -27.83
N HIS A 97 -0.91 5.48 -27.37
CA HIS A 97 -1.51 4.52 -26.45
C HIS A 97 -0.63 4.47 -25.21
N ASP A 98 -1.22 4.87 -24.09
CA ASP A 98 -0.63 4.85 -22.76
C ASP A 98 -0.54 3.41 -22.23
N ARG A 99 0.60 3.04 -21.66
CA ARG A 99 0.82 1.70 -21.09
C ARG A 99 1.28 1.86 -19.65
N PRO A 100 0.77 1.04 -18.71
CA PRO A 100 1.15 1.13 -17.30
C PRO A 100 2.68 1.07 -17.13
N ASP A 101 3.19 1.86 -16.19
CA ASP A 101 4.61 1.87 -15.83
C ASP A 101 5.09 0.43 -15.50
N PRO A 102 6.29 -0.03 -15.94
CA PRO A 102 7.39 0.68 -16.59
C PRO A 102 7.33 0.73 -18.14
N LEU A 103 6.19 0.46 -18.77
CA LEU A 103 6.12 0.27 -20.21
C LEU A 103 5.94 1.60 -20.97
N ALA A 104 6.92 1.98 -21.79
CA ALA A 104 6.82 3.21 -22.60
C ALA A 104 5.60 3.27 -23.55
N ASP A 105 5.00 4.44 -23.73
CA ASP A 105 3.88 4.64 -24.66
C ASP A 105 4.16 4.19 -26.10
N LEU A 106 3.10 3.71 -26.75
CA LEU A 106 3.14 3.47 -28.20
C LEU A 106 2.65 4.71 -28.94
N THR A 107 3.38 5.14 -29.97
CA THR A 107 2.99 6.30 -30.79
C THR A 107 2.91 5.94 -32.27
N ALA A 108 1.92 6.48 -32.98
CA ALA A 108 1.72 6.35 -34.41
C ALA A 108 1.37 7.69 -35.05
N THR A 109 2.03 8.05 -36.16
CA THR A 109 1.81 9.35 -36.83
C THR A 109 1.44 9.21 -38.30
N ARG A 110 0.73 10.22 -38.83
CA ARG A 110 0.34 10.34 -40.24
C ARG A 110 0.24 11.80 -40.64
N ARG A 111 0.76 12.17 -41.81
CA ARG A 111 0.53 13.51 -42.39
C ARG A 111 -0.56 13.47 -43.45
N VAL A 112 -1.47 14.43 -43.43
CA VAL A 112 -2.62 14.51 -44.36
C VAL A 112 -2.79 15.92 -44.89
N THR A 113 -3.40 16.06 -46.07
CA THR A 113 -3.93 17.35 -46.54
C THR A 113 -5.44 17.39 -46.35
N ALA A 114 -6.01 18.58 -46.18
CA ALA A 114 -7.44 18.76 -45.98
C ALA A 114 -8.15 19.16 -47.28
N LEU A 115 -9.27 18.51 -47.60
CA LEU A 115 -10.16 18.92 -48.69
C LEU A 115 -11.13 20.00 -48.21
N PRO A 116 -11.56 20.93 -49.09
CA PRO A 116 -12.57 21.92 -48.73
C PRO A 116 -13.87 21.26 -48.26
N SER A 117 -14.32 21.58 -47.04
CA SER A 117 -15.66 21.24 -46.56
C SER A 117 -16.65 22.37 -46.90
N THR A 118 -17.92 22.01 -47.01
CA THR A 118 -19.01 23.00 -47.03
C THR A 118 -19.39 23.45 -45.62
N LYS A 119 -19.01 22.71 -44.57
CA LYS A 119 -19.31 23.09 -43.18
C LYS A 119 -18.27 24.08 -42.63
N PRO A 120 -18.66 24.94 -41.68
CA PRO A 120 -17.73 25.84 -41.01
C PRO A 120 -16.57 25.08 -40.33
N ARG A 121 -15.38 25.69 -40.31
CA ARG A 121 -14.31 25.27 -39.40
C ARG A 121 -14.70 25.71 -37.99
N ILE A 122 -14.49 24.86 -36.99
CA ILE A 122 -14.73 25.16 -35.58
C ILE A 122 -13.72 24.43 -34.70
N THR A 123 -13.16 25.12 -33.71
CA THR A 123 -12.29 24.55 -32.69
C THR A 123 -12.40 25.36 -31.40
N ILE A 124 -12.64 24.71 -30.26
CA ILE A 124 -12.55 25.33 -28.93
C ILE A 124 -11.08 25.39 -28.53
N LEU A 125 -10.55 26.61 -28.36
CA LEU A 125 -9.16 26.88 -27.98
C LEU A 125 -8.98 27.01 -26.45
N GLN A 126 -10.00 27.51 -25.76
CA GLN A 126 -10.05 27.58 -24.30
C GLN A 126 -11.43 27.13 -23.80
N PRO A 127 -11.52 26.33 -22.72
CA PRO A 127 -10.39 25.78 -21.96
C PRO A 127 -9.57 24.77 -22.78
N GLN A 128 -8.29 24.63 -22.43
CA GLN A 128 -7.49 23.52 -22.92
C GLN A 128 -7.81 22.29 -22.07
N GLU A 129 -7.86 21.12 -22.69
CA GLU A 129 -8.12 19.88 -21.96
C GLU A 129 -6.84 19.29 -21.36
N PHE A 130 -5.70 19.55 -22.00
CA PHE A 130 -4.40 19.06 -21.55
C PHE A 130 -3.32 20.13 -21.77
N GLY A 131 -2.37 20.18 -20.84
CA GLY A 131 -1.19 21.03 -20.89
C GLY A 131 -0.17 20.57 -21.93
N SER A 132 0.92 21.33 -22.06
CA SER A 132 2.02 20.99 -22.98
C SER A 132 2.79 19.72 -22.60
N ASP A 133 2.70 19.34 -21.34
CA ASP A 133 3.22 18.10 -20.75
C ASP A 133 2.30 16.89 -20.96
N GLY A 134 1.05 17.12 -21.37
CA GLY A 134 0.04 16.08 -21.55
C GLY A 134 -0.78 15.77 -20.30
N LYS A 135 -0.58 16.46 -19.17
CA LYS A 135 -1.48 16.34 -18.02
C LYS A 135 -2.80 17.10 -18.27
N PRO A 136 -3.94 16.69 -17.68
CA PRO A 136 -5.17 17.48 -17.73
C PRO A 136 -4.93 18.91 -17.24
N VAL A 137 -5.64 19.88 -17.80
CA VAL A 137 -5.62 21.26 -17.27
C VAL A 137 -6.78 21.42 -16.31
N GLU A 138 -6.47 21.89 -15.11
CA GLU A 138 -7.45 22.26 -14.10
C GLU A 138 -7.73 23.75 -14.13
N ILE A 139 -9.01 24.09 -14.01
CA ILE A 139 -9.47 25.46 -13.81
C ILE A 139 -9.70 25.64 -12.32
N ILE A 140 -8.90 26.49 -11.69
CA ILE A 140 -9.01 26.71 -10.25
C ILE A 140 -10.13 27.70 -9.97
N LEU A 141 -11.18 27.23 -9.31
CA LEU A 141 -12.18 28.07 -8.67
C LEU A 141 -11.60 28.48 -7.31
N PRO A 142 -11.32 29.77 -7.07
CA PRO A 142 -10.80 30.21 -5.78
C PRO A 142 -11.76 29.80 -4.67
N ASP A 143 -11.25 29.21 -3.60
CA ASP A 143 -11.99 28.95 -2.37
C ASP A 143 -11.75 30.09 -1.38
N GLY A 144 -12.81 30.80 -1.00
CA GLY A 144 -12.74 31.96 -0.12
C GLY A 144 -13.95 32.04 0.82
N PRO A 145 -14.00 33.02 1.74
CA PRO A 145 -15.00 33.06 2.81
C PRO A 145 -16.41 33.50 2.34
N GLY A 146 -16.75 33.28 1.07
CA GLY A 146 -17.95 33.74 0.39
C GLY A 146 -18.42 32.80 -0.72
N ALA A 147 -19.34 33.27 -1.56
CA ALA A 147 -19.75 32.48 -2.73
C ALA A 147 -18.71 32.66 -3.83
N ASP A 148 -17.97 31.60 -4.13
CA ASP A 148 -16.90 31.65 -5.11
C ASP A 148 -17.42 31.69 -6.54
N SER A 149 -16.76 32.53 -7.33
CA SER A 149 -17.09 32.70 -8.73
C SER A 149 -15.86 33.08 -9.53
N LEU A 150 -15.64 32.37 -10.64
CA LEU A 150 -14.60 32.68 -11.61
C LEU A 150 -15.20 33.00 -12.97
N ASP A 151 -14.85 34.16 -13.53
CA ASP A 151 -15.14 34.49 -14.92
C ASP A 151 -14.00 33.97 -15.83
N TYR A 152 -14.23 32.82 -16.47
CA TYR A 152 -13.28 32.16 -17.36
C TYR A 152 -13.60 32.45 -18.83
N THR A 153 -12.59 32.66 -19.68
CA THR A 153 -12.80 32.91 -21.11
C THR A 153 -12.85 31.59 -21.88
N VAL A 154 -13.99 31.31 -22.51
CA VAL A 154 -14.13 30.25 -23.51
C VAL A 154 -13.92 30.87 -24.88
N ARG A 155 -12.86 30.45 -25.59
CA ARG A 155 -12.49 31.00 -26.89
C ARG A 155 -12.69 29.94 -27.98
N VAL A 156 -13.44 30.29 -29.02
CA VAL A 156 -13.72 29.43 -30.18
C VAL A 156 -13.15 30.05 -31.45
N GLU A 157 -12.34 29.29 -32.18
CA GLU A 157 -11.86 29.66 -33.51
C GLU A 157 -12.75 29.06 -34.61
N THR A 158 -13.08 29.88 -35.59
CA THR A 158 -13.85 29.48 -36.78
C THR A 158 -13.27 30.10 -38.06
N ASP A 159 -13.85 29.77 -39.22
CA ASP A 159 -13.59 30.52 -40.45
C ASP A 159 -14.37 31.84 -40.52
N THR A 160 -13.84 32.81 -41.26
CA THR A 160 -14.43 34.17 -41.41
C THR A 160 -15.82 34.21 -42.08
N ALA A 161 -16.31 33.11 -42.66
CA ALA A 161 -17.65 33.05 -43.24
C ALA A 161 -18.71 32.56 -42.23
N THR A 162 -18.29 32.14 -41.02
CA THR A 162 -19.18 31.78 -39.92
C THR A 162 -20.03 32.98 -39.50
N THR A 163 -21.34 32.77 -39.36
CA THR A 163 -22.29 33.82 -39.01
C THR A 163 -22.63 33.86 -37.52
N THR A 164 -22.67 32.71 -36.85
CA THR A 164 -22.93 32.61 -35.41
C THR A 164 -22.17 31.44 -34.81
N VAL A 165 -21.81 31.58 -33.53
CA VAL A 165 -21.36 30.49 -32.66
C VAL A 165 -22.24 30.48 -31.43
N ASP A 166 -22.78 29.30 -31.10
CA ASP A 166 -23.56 29.06 -29.88
C ASP A 166 -22.81 28.04 -29.00
N LEU A 167 -22.83 28.23 -27.68
CA LEU A 167 -22.23 27.29 -26.73
C LEU A 167 -23.31 26.67 -25.82
N ALA A 168 -23.10 25.41 -25.43
CA ALA A 168 -23.94 24.72 -24.45
C ALA A 168 -23.11 23.75 -23.58
N PHE A 169 -23.56 23.49 -22.35
CA PHE A 169 -23.03 22.40 -21.53
C PHE A 169 -23.72 21.08 -21.87
N LEU A 170 -22.93 20.05 -22.14
CA LEU A 170 -23.34 18.65 -22.25
C LEU A 170 -23.11 17.85 -20.97
N LEU A 171 -22.25 18.35 -20.08
CA LEU A 171 -22.01 17.89 -18.73
C LEU A 171 -21.71 19.12 -17.87
N GLY A 172 -22.17 19.11 -16.62
CA GLY A 172 -22.18 20.29 -15.77
C GLY A 172 -23.21 21.33 -16.21
N SER A 173 -23.21 22.47 -15.52
CA SER A 173 -24.09 23.60 -15.86
C SER A 173 -23.42 24.93 -15.50
N GLY A 174 -23.74 25.98 -16.24
CA GLY A 174 -23.15 27.29 -16.03
C GLY A 174 -23.74 28.35 -16.96
N THR A 175 -23.29 29.59 -16.80
CA THR A 175 -23.68 30.71 -17.67
C THR A 175 -22.56 31.03 -18.64
N LEU A 176 -22.87 31.04 -19.94
CA LEU A 176 -21.96 31.42 -21.02
C LEU A 176 -22.48 32.70 -21.68
N THR A 177 -21.77 33.81 -21.49
CA THR A 177 -22.15 35.13 -22.01
C THR A 177 -21.25 35.49 -23.19
N PRO A 178 -21.79 35.66 -24.41
CA PRO A 178 -20.97 36.07 -25.56
C PRO A 178 -20.34 37.44 -25.34
N VAL A 179 -19.07 37.58 -25.70
CA VAL A 179 -18.32 38.84 -25.70
C VAL A 179 -18.31 39.41 -27.12
N ASP A 180 -18.77 40.65 -27.27
CA ASP A 180 -18.79 41.33 -28.56
C ASP A 180 -17.46 42.06 -28.83
N ALA A 181 -16.74 41.63 -29.87
CA ALA A 181 -15.46 42.23 -30.23
C ALA A 181 -15.62 43.61 -30.92
N ASP A 182 -16.83 43.98 -31.35
CA ASP A 182 -17.14 45.27 -31.98
C ASP A 182 -18.43 45.87 -31.41
N ASP A 183 -18.29 46.81 -30.47
CA ASP A 183 -19.42 47.49 -29.81
C ASP A 183 -20.22 48.44 -30.72
N VAL A 184 -19.82 48.60 -32.00
CA VAL A 184 -20.44 49.51 -32.96
C VAL A 184 -21.42 48.78 -33.87
N THR A 185 -21.14 47.52 -34.24
CA THR A 185 -21.96 46.75 -35.18
C THR A 185 -23.05 45.97 -34.44
N PRO A 186 -24.35 46.07 -34.82
CA PRO A 186 -25.39 45.35 -34.11
C PRO A 186 -25.25 43.80 -34.20
N GLY A 187 -25.06 43.16 -33.04
CA GLY A 187 -25.00 41.70 -32.87
C GLY A 187 -23.58 41.23 -32.55
N ILE A 188 -23.41 40.06 -31.92
CA ILE A 188 -22.11 39.54 -31.48
C ILE A 188 -21.15 39.39 -32.68
N GLN A 189 -20.07 40.17 -32.71
CA GLN A 189 -19.02 40.08 -33.72
C GLN A 189 -17.78 39.34 -33.19
N PRO A 190 -17.14 38.50 -34.01
CA PRO A 190 -15.85 37.90 -33.66
C PRO A 190 -14.68 38.85 -33.93
N GLU A 191 -13.54 38.58 -33.30
CA GLU A 191 -12.25 39.16 -33.69
C GLU A 191 -11.73 38.48 -34.96
N ILE A 192 -11.46 39.24 -36.02
CA ILE A 192 -10.95 38.69 -37.29
C ILE A 192 -9.43 38.87 -37.38
N VAL A 193 -8.69 37.75 -37.46
CA VAL A 193 -7.25 37.75 -37.71
C VAL A 193 -6.94 36.83 -38.90
N GLY A 194 -6.49 37.42 -40.01
CA GLY A 194 -6.17 36.66 -41.21
C GLY A 194 -7.39 35.92 -41.79
N SER A 195 -7.35 34.59 -41.78
CA SER A 195 -8.41 33.69 -42.25
C SER A 195 -9.23 33.06 -41.12
N SER A 196 -9.11 33.58 -39.90
CA SER A 196 -9.77 33.06 -38.70
C SER A 196 -10.64 34.12 -38.04
N ALA A 197 -11.74 33.66 -37.44
CA ALA A 197 -12.66 34.44 -36.62
C ALA A 197 -12.68 33.85 -35.20
N PHE A 198 -12.35 34.65 -34.20
CA PHE A 198 -12.32 34.26 -32.78
C PHE A 198 -13.54 34.79 -32.05
N TRP A 199 -14.26 33.89 -31.40
CA TRP A 199 -15.48 34.17 -30.64
C TRP A 199 -15.19 33.90 -29.16
N ASP A 200 -15.32 34.92 -28.32
CA ASP A 200 -15.09 34.82 -26.89
C ASP A 200 -16.43 34.77 -26.14
N PHE A 201 -16.47 33.96 -25.09
CA PHE A 201 -17.58 33.87 -24.16
C PHE A 201 -17.03 33.92 -22.74
N THR A 202 -17.67 34.70 -21.87
CA THR A 202 -17.41 34.63 -20.43
C THR A 202 -18.22 33.48 -19.84
N TRP A 203 -17.52 32.46 -19.35
CA TRP A 203 -18.07 31.39 -18.51
C TRP A 203 -17.96 31.81 -17.05
N THR A 204 -19.09 32.07 -16.40
CA THR A 204 -19.12 32.26 -14.94
C THR A 204 -19.24 30.88 -14.28
N ILE A 205 -18.15 30.45 -13.65
CA ILE A 205 -18.00 29.21 -12.89
C ILE A 205 -18.33 29.52 -11.44
N THR A 206 -19.14 28.67 -10.78
CA THR A 206 -19.53 28.85 -9.37
C THR A 206 -19.52 27.55 -8.58
N GLN A 207 -19.07 26.44 -9.20
CA GLN A 207 -18.99 25.11 -8.58
C GLN A 207 -17.80 24.37 -9.22
N PRO A 208 -17.15 23.46 -8.50
CA PRO A 208 -16.13 22.57 -9.03
C PRO A 208 -16.80 21.41 -9.78
N GLY A 209 -15.98 20.58 -10.42
CA GLY A 209 -16.39 19.34 -11.04
C GLY A 209 -16.03 19.23 -12.51
N SER A 210 -16.53 18.17 -13.13
CA SER A 210 -16.32 17.88 -14.54
C SER A 210 -17.37 18.56 -15.43
N TYR A 211 -16.89 19.33 -16.40
CA TYR A 211 -17.72 20.04 -17.39
C TYR A 211 -17.41 19.56 -18.80
N ARG A 212 -18.43 19.62 -19.66
CA ARG A 212 -18.25 19.41 -21.11
C ARG A 212 -18.99 20.47 -21.89
N ILE A 213 -18.26 21.31 -22.62
CA ILE A 213 -18.79 22.40 -23.44
C ILE A 213 -18.87 21.92 -24.89
N GLU A 214 -20.01 22.15 -25.54
CA GLU A 214 -20.21 21.99 -26.98
C GLU A 214 -20.34 23.37 -27.63
N ALA A 215 -19.50 23.63 -28.62
CA ALA A 215 -19.60 24.79 -29.48
C ALA A 215 -20.26 24.41 -30.80
N THR A 216 -21.18 25.24 -31.29
CA THR A 216 -21.90 25.05 -32.55
C THR A 216 -21.71 26.25 -33.45
N ALA A 217 -20.97 26.09 -34.55
CA ALA A 217 -20.75 27.13 -35.56
C ALA A 217 -21.75 26.97 -36.71
N THR A 218 -22.42 28.06 -37.07
CA THR A 218 -23.35 28.12 -38.21
C THR A 218 -22.82 29.08 -39.26
N GLY A 219 -22.78 28.62 -40.51
CA GLY A 219 -22.39 29.43 -41.66
C GLY A 219 -23.11 29.03 -42.95
N PRO A 220 -22.77 29.65 -44.10
CA PRO A 220 -23.49 29.49 -45.36
C PRO A 220 -23.61 28.06 -45.90
N GLY A 221 -22.71 27.15 -45.53
CA GLY A 221 -22.72 25.76 -45.99
C GLY A 221 -23.11 24.73 -44.92
N GLY A 222 -23.62 25.18 -43.77
CA GLY A 222 -24.24 24.31 -42.77
C GLY A 222 -23.82 24.63 -41.34
N VAL A 223 -23.94 23.60 -40.49
CA VAL A 223 -23.57 23.64 -39.07
C VAL A 223 -22.43 22.67 -38.82
N ASN A 224 -21.51 23.04 -37.94
CA ASN A 224 -20.47 22.15 -37.41
C ASN A 224 -20.35 22.34 -35.90
N THR A 225 -19.87 21.32 -35.19
CA THR A 225 -19.75 21.33 -33.73
C THR A 225 -18.35 20.90 -33.29
N ASP A 226 -17.91 21.42 -32.15
CA ASP A 226 -16.71 20.94 -31.44
C ASP A 226 -17.02 20.81 -29.95
N ARG A 227 -16.29 19.96 -29.24
CA ARG A 227 -16.50 19.67 -27.81
C ARG A 227 -15.21 19.77 -27.03
N ARG A 228 -15.32 20.19 -25.77
CA ARG A 228 -14.19 20.33 -24.86
C ARG A 228 -14.59 19.94 -23.44
N ASN A 229 -13.84 19.00 -22.85
CA ASN A 229 -13.93 18.72 -21.42
C ASN A 229 -13.12 19.77 -20.65
N ALA A 230 -13.56 20.07 -19.42
CA ALA A 230 -12.86 20.94 -18.49
C ALA A 230 -13.08 20.41 -17.08
N THR A 231 -12.01 20.36 -16.30
CA THR A 231 -12.08 20.07 -14.87
C THR A 231 -11.95 21.39 -14.13
N VAL A 232 -12.89 21.64 -13.22
CA VAL A 232 -12.81 22.76 -12.28
C VAL A 232 -12.56 22.17 -10.90
N ILE A 233 -11.54 22.64 -10.19
CA ILE A 233 -11.24 22.24 -8.82
C ILE A 233 -11.39 23.44 -7.89
N TYR A 234 -11.67 23.18 -6.62
CA TYR A 234 -11.51 24.20 -5.58
C TYR A 234 -10.04 24.28 -5.18
N ARG A 235 -9.59 25.49 -4.88
CA ARG A 235 -8.32 25.67 -4.19
C ARG A 235 -8.28 27.00 -3.47
N GLN A 236 -7.78 26.98 -2.24
CA GLN A 236 -7.50 28.18 -1.47
C GLN A 236 -6.29 28.89 -2.08
N ILE A 237 -6.47 30.14 -2.50
CA ILE A 237 -5.40 30.95 -3.08
C ILE A 237 -5.32 32.27 -2.34
N VAL A 238 -4.12 32.62 -1.90
CA VAL A 238 -3.79 33.94 -1.34
C VAL A 238 -3.13 34.84 -2.38
N GLY A 239 -3.10 36.15 -2.11
CA GLY A 239 -2.48 37.13 -3.01
C GLY A 239 -1.06 37.44 -2.59
N ASP A 240 -0.19 37.71 -3.57
CA ASP A 240 1.22 38.05 -3.32
C ASP A 240 1.38 39.35 -2.52
N ASP A 241 2.05 39.32 -1.35
CA ASP A 241 2.45 40.51 -0.59
C ASP A 241 3.98 40.57 -0.42
N PRO A 242 4.68 41.49 -1.11
CA PRO A 242 6.14 41.61 -0.99
C PRO A 242 6.65 42.08 0.39
N ASN A 243 5.77 42.33 1.37
CA ASN A 243 6.13 42.62 2.76
C ASN A 243 5.80 41.48 3.72
N ASP A 244 5.11 40.46 3.23
CA ASP A 244 5.04 39.15 3.87
C ASP A 244 6.14 38.26 3.28
N LEU A 245 6.53 37.22 4.02
CA LEU A 245 7.52 36.24 3.54
C LEU A 245 6.97 34.80 3.58
N ASP A 246 5.70 34.68 3.90
CA ASP A 246 4.90 33.48 4.13
C ASP A 246 3.47 33.92 3.75
N ASP A 247 3.25 34.10 2.44
CA ASP A 247 2.06 34.78 1.89
C ASP A 247 0.76 34.02 2.23
N ASP A 248 0.83 32.69 2.33
CA ASP A 248 -0.28 31.79 2.66
C ASP A 248 -0.44 31.50 4.15
N ASP A 249 0.46 31.96 5.02
CA ASP A 249 0.40 31.71 6.46
C ASP A 249 0.35 30.19 6.80
N ASP A 250 1.00 29.35 5.98
CA ASP A 250 0.96 27.88 6.06
C ASP A 250 2.05 27.31 7.01
N GLY A 251 2.94 28.16 7.50
CA GLY A 251 4.05 27.80 8.40
C GLY A 251 5.41 27.68 7.71
N LEU A 252 5.46 27.69 6.39
CA LEU A 252 6.63 27.69 5.53
C LEU A 252 6.77 29.05 4.85
N ALA A 253 8.01 29.49 4.60
CA ALA A 253 8.23 30.77 3.93
C ALA A 253 8.26 30.58 2.41
N ASP A 254 7.79 31.55 1.62
CA ASP A 254 7.69 31.49 0.16
C ASP A 254 8.97 30.98 -0.53
N PHE A 255 10.12 31.40 0.01
CA PHE A 255 11.42 31.02 -0.52
C PHE A 255 11.72 29.53 -0.31
N ASP A 256 11.34 29.00 0.84
CA ASP A 256 11.62 27.63 1.28
C ASP A 256 10.70 26.64 0.56
N GLU A 257 9.43 26.97 0.35
CA GLU A 257 8.47 26.17 -0.41
C GLU A 257 8.86 26.02 -1.88
N GLY A 258 9.32 27.10 -2.52
CA GLY A 258 9.72 27.08 -3.94
C GLY A 258 11.14 26.55 -4.20
N THR A 259 11.92 26.24 -3.15
CA THR A 259 13.35 25.94 -3.30
C THR A 259 13.77 24.64 -2.62
N VAL A 260 13.92 23.59 -3.43
CA VAL A 260 14.50 22.32 -2.98
C VAL A 260 15.86 22.53 -2.32
N THR A 261 15.99 22.07 -1.09
CA THR A 261 17.22 22.13 -0.32
C THR A 261 17.93 20.77 -0.36
N PRO A 262 19.23 20.67 -0.69
CA PRO A 262 19.94 19.40 -0.61
C PRO A 262 20.26 19.00 0.84
N LEU A 263 20.54 17.72 1.08
CA LEU A 263 21.16 17.26 2.32
C LEU A 263 22.44 18.05 2.64
N PRO A 264 22.87 18.12 3.92
CA PRO A 264 23.95 19.02 4.33
C PRO A 264 25.30 18.81 3.64
N ASN A 265 25.58 17.62 3.10
CA ASN A 265 26.79 17.33 2.32
C ASN A 265 26.69 17.74 0.83
N GLY A 266 25.51 18.18 0.37
CA GLY A 266 25.26 18.66 -0.98
C GLY A 266 25.48 20.16 -1.16
N PHE A 267 25.58 20.94 -0.08
CA PHE A 267 25.85 22.37 -0.16
C PHE A 267 27.26 22.71 -0.68
N PRO A 268 27.47 23.92 -1.23
CA PRO A 268 28.81 24.43 -1.53
C PRO A 268 29.70 24.48 -0.27
N THR A 269 30.99 24.19 -0.43
CA THR A 269 31.93 24.09 0.71
C THR A 269 32.16 25.39 1.49
N ASP A 270 31.73 26.53 0.95
CA ASP A 270 31.78 27.85 1.56
C ASP A 270 30.43 28.29 2.17
N ASP A 271 29.37 27.49 2.04
CA ASP A 271 28.10 27.67 2.73
C ASP A 271 28.22 27.20 4.19
N SER A 272 27.65 27.95 5.13
CA SER A 272 27.65 27.61 6.55
C SER A 272 26.86 26.33 6.89
N ARG A 273 25.94 25.92 6.02
CA ARG A 273 25.14 24.69 6.15
C ARG A 273 25.89 23.44 5.71
N TYR A 274 27.03 23.59 5.02
CA TYR A 274 27.79 22.45 4.52
C TYR A 274 28.38 21.60 5.65
N LYS A 275 27.85 20.39 5.82
CA LYS A 275 28.30 19.38 6.80
C LYS A 275 28.68 18.10 6.04
N PRO A 276 29.97 17.92 5.68
CA PRO A 276 30.41 16.80 4.84
C PRO A 276 30.35 15.43 5.54
N ASN A 277 30.29 15.41 6.87
CA ASN A 277 30.17 14.18 7.65
C ASN A 277 28.70 14.03 8.11
N PRO A 278 27.99 12.98 7.68
CA PRO A 278 26.62 12.71 8.10
C PRO A 278 26.41 12.61 9.61
N GLU A 279 27.44 12.20 10.37
CA GLU A 279 27.37 12.12 11.83
C GLU A 279 27.26 13.49 12.53
N ASN A 280 27.41 14.58 11.79
CA ASN A 280 27.22 15.94 12.30
C ASN A 280 25.87 16.55 11.91
N TRP A 281 25.01 15.79 11.20
CA TRP A 281 23.67 16.24 10.86
C TRP A 281 22.78 16.18 12.10
N SER A 282 21.91 17.18 12.24
CA SER A 282 20.84 17.21 13.23
C SER A 282 19.50 16.83 12.58
N ASN A 283 18.49 16.48 13.37
CA ASN A 283 17.15 16.16 12.88
C ASN A 283 16.63 17.26 11.95
N SER A 284 16.76 18.53 12.37
CA SER A 284 16.35 19.69 11.59
C SER A 284 17.09 19.86 10.26
N ASP A 285 18.33 19.37 10.14
CA ASP A 285 19.04 19.48 8.86
C ASP A 285 18.43 18.56 7.80
N VAL A 286 18.00 17.37 8.22
CA VAL A 286 17.41 16.34 7.35
C VAL A 286 15.95 16.69 7.07
N HIS A 287 15.23 17.14 8.09
CA HIS A 287 13.84 17.57 7.95
C HIS A 287 13.68 18.71 6.94
N VAL A 288 14.54 19.74 6.99
CA VAL A 288 14.54 20.82 5.99
C VAL A 288 14.76 20.30 4.56
N HIS A 289 15.59 19.27 4.38
CA HIS A 289 15.77 18.65 3.05
C HIS A 289 14.48 18.00 2.54
N ASN A 290 13.68 17.45 3.45
CA ASN A 290 12.43 16.79 3.13
C ASN A 290 11.21 17.72 3.11
N ALA A 291 11.25 18.89 3.73
CA ALA A 291 10.13 19.84 3.69
C ALA A 291 10.23 20.82 2.50
N TYR A 292 11.43 21.34 2.22
CA TYR A 292 11.56 22.48 1.32
C TYR A 292 11.50 22.08 -0.16
N GLY A 293 10.84 22.90 -0.98
CA GLY A 293 10.69 22.63 -2.41
C GLY A 293 9.50 21.74 -2.78
N ARG A 294 8.58 21.47 -1.86
CA ARG A 294 7.46 20.52 -2.03
C ARG A 294 6.09 21.20 -2.16
N SER A 295 5.92 22.38 -1.58
CA SER A 295 4.69 23.18 -1.60
C SER A 295 4.75 24.38 -2.56
N VAL A 296 3.66 25.14 -2.61
CA VAL A 296 3.45 26.28 -3.50
C VAL A 296 3.14 27.55 -2.68
N PRO A 297 3.97 28.60 -2.79
CA PRO A 297 3.92 29.81 -1.94
C PRO A 297 2.66 30.69 -1.86
N LEU A 298 1.58 30.30 -2.54
CA LEU A 298 0.34 31.06 -2.54
C LEU A 298 -0.86 30.16 -2.24
N LEU A 299 -0.59 28.94 -1.79
CA LEU A 299 -1.53 27.86 -1.56
C LEU A 299 -1.23 27.29 -0.18
N PRO A 300 -2.06 27.61 0.84
CA PRO A 300 -1.90 26.98 2.15
C PRO A 300 -1.99 25.45 2.15
N ASP A 301 -2.64 24.91 1.12
CA ASP A 301 -2.84 23.50 0.81
C ASP A 301 -2.58 23.36 -0.70
N SER A 302 -1.43 22.78 -1.03
CA SER A 302 -0.84 22.79 -2.36
C SER A 302 -1.42 21.76 -3.31
N ASP A 303 -1.96 20.66 -2.80
CA ASP A 303 -2.60 19.62 -3.60
C ASP A 303 -4.14 19.64 -3.49
N GLY A 304 -4.68 20.27 -2.46
CA GLY A 304 -6.10 20.58 -2.29
C GLY A 304 -6.87 19.46 -1.59
N ASP A 305 -6.21 18.69 -0.74
CA ASP A 305 -6.79 17.53 -0.05
C ASP A 305 -7.44 17.87 1.31
N GLY A 306 -7.18 19.07 1.83
CA GLY A 306 -7.68 19.57 3.11
C GLY A 306 -6.65 19.65 4.23
N LEU A 307 -5.42 19.17 4.03
CA LEU A 307 -4.31 19.34 4.97
C LEU A 307 -3.45 20.54 4.57
N PRO A 308 -3.04 21.38 5.52
CA PRO A 308 -2.11 22.45 5.20
C PRO A 308 -0.68 21.93 4.99
N ASP A 309 0.04 22.50 4.03
CA ASP A 309 1.37 22.04 3.62
C ASP A 309 2.38 21.93 4.78
N GLY A 310 2.31 22.88 5.73
CA GLY A 310 3.12 22.85 6.94
C GLY A 310 2.84 21.65 7.84
N LEU A 311 1.59 21.19 7.92
CA LEU A 311 1.21 19.97 8.65
C LEU A 311 1.79 18.73 7.96
N GLU A 312 1.57 18.62 6.65
CA GLU A 312 1.96 17.49 5.82
C GLU A 312 3.46 17.20 5.86
N VAL A 313 4.28 18.25 5.76
CA VAL A 313 5.73 18.10 5.86
C VAL A 313 6.22 17.88 7.30
N GLY A 314 5.32 17.77 8.28
CA GLY A 314 5.59 17.48 9.68
C GLY A 314 6.11 18.68 10.49
N TRP A 315 5.70 19.91 10.13
CA TRP A 315 6.23 21.14 10.71
C TRP A 315 5.52 21.52 12.02
N ARG A 316 6.28 21.53 13.12
CA ARG A 316 5.68 21.73 14.46
C ARG A 316 5.52 23.18 14.87
N THR A 317 6.41 24.02 14.36
CA THR A 317 6.51 25.41 14.77
C THR A 317 6.56 26.27 13.53
N PRO A 318 5.69 27.28 13.44
CA PRO A 318 5.59 28.10 12.24
C PRO A 318 6.86 28.92 12.04
N SER A 319 7.02 29.43 10.83
CA SER A 319 7.98 30.49 10.53
C SER A 319 7.71 31.73 11.41
N SER A 320 8.67 32.65 11.49
CA SER A 320 8.45 33.89 12.24
C SER A 320 7.47 34.86 11.57
N ASP A 321 7.20 34.61 10.30
CA ASP A 321 6.45 35.48 9.43
C ASP A 321 4.99 34.98 9.30
N THR A 322 4.74 33.69 9.56
CA THR A 322 3.40 33.08 9.68
C THR A 322 2.52 33.76 10.74
N ASN A 323 1.30 34.10 10.36
CA ASN A 323 0.20 34.42 11.27
C ASN A 323 -0.70 33.18 11.48
N THR A 324 -0.44 32.43 12.55
CA THR A 324 -1.15 31.17 12.90
C THR A 324 -2.65 31.31 13.23
N ALA A 325 -3.25 32.48 13.05
CA ALA A 325 -4.69 32.71 13.21
C ALA A 325 -5.38 33.02 11.87
N THR A 326 -4.63 33.04 10.77
CA THR A 326 -5.20 33.18 9.43
C THR A 326 -5.93 31.90 9.05
N ASP A 327 -7.13 32.09 8.50
CA ASP A 327 -8.04 31.09 7.98
C ASP A 327 -8.62 31.77 6.72
N SER A 328 -7.95 31.54 5.57
CA SER A 328 -8.20 32.34 4.37
C SER A 328 -9.47 31.94 3.63
N ASN A 329 -9.95 30.70 3.75
CA ASN A 329 -11.19 30.20 3.16
C ASN A 329 -12.38 30.21 4.15
N GLY A 330 -12.14 30.30 5.46
CA GLY A 330 -13.17 30.42 6.49
C GLY A 330 -13.83 29.10 6.89
N ASP A 331 -13.16 27.97 6.67
CA ASP A 331 -13.68 26.63 6.98
C ASP A 331 -13.60 26.26 8.48
N GLY A 332 -12.83 27.04 9.25
CA GLY A 332 -12.63 26.87 10.69
C GLY A 332 -11.28 26.27 11.07
N PHE A 333 -10.46 25.88 10.11
CA PHE A 333 -9.07 25.47 10.29
C PHE A 333 -8.12 26.62 9.90
N PRO A 334 -7.14 26.96 10.74
CA PRO A 334 -6.10 27.90 10.33
C PRO A 334 -5.22 27.32 9.23
N ASN A 335 -4.68 28.18 8.38
CA ASN A 335 -3.75 27.82 7.32
C ASN A 335 -2.48 27.12 7.83
N PHE A 336 -2.09 27.32 9.09
CA PHE A 336 -1.03 26.53 9.73
C PHE A 336 -1.58 25.76 10.91
N ILE A 337 -1.37 24.45 10.89
CA ILE A 337 -1.56 23.55 12.02
C ILE A 337 -0.24 22.85 12.31
N GLY A 338 0.17 22.86 13.57
CA GLY A 338 1.44 22.29 13.97
C GLY A 338 1.32 20.79 14.20
N ASP A 339 2.19 20.04 13.53
CA ASP A 339 2.22 18.58 13.57
C ASP A 339 2.52 17.99 14.96
N LEU A 340 1.63 17.09 15.41
CA LEU A 340 1.73 16.36 16.66
C LEU A 340 2.61 15.09 16.58
N ASP A 341 2.97 14.58 15.40
CA ASP A 341 3.85 13.41 15.20
C ASP A 341 5.00 13.61 14.18
N PRO A 342 6.00 14.44 14.50
CA PRO A 342 7.02 14.93 13.57
C PRO A 342 8.01 13.85 13.16
N PRO A 343 8.60 13.98 11.97
CA PRO A 343 9.59 13.04 11.51
C PRO A 343 10.86 13.11 12.37
N PHE A 344 11.20 11.97 12.96
CA PHE A 344 12.47 11.72 13.63
C PHE A 344 13.38 10.91 12.75
N TYR A 345 14.45 11.55 12.29
CA TYR A 345 15.49 10.92 11.49
C TYR A 345 16.53 10.24 12.39
N ASN A 346 17.27 9.30 11.82
CA ASN A 346 18.35 8.58 12.48
C ASN A 346 19.60 9.46 12.73
N THR A 347 19.45 10.68 13.23
CA THR A 347 20.55 11.61 13.49
C THR A 347 21.03 11.49 14.94
N LEU A 348 22.31 11.76 15.20
CA LEU A 348 22.93 11.49 16.51
C LEU A 348 22.42 12.40 17.65
N ASP A 349 21.78 13.52 17.33
CA ASP A 349 21.07 14.35 18.31
C ASP A 349 19.82 13.67 18.89
N ASN A 350 19.27 12.68 18.20
CA ASN A 350 18.17 11.83 18.68
C ASN A 350 18.66 10.61 19.51
N LEU A 351 19.97 10.36 19.55
CA LEU A 351 20.55 9.21 20.23
C LEU A 351 20.21 9.21 21.73
N GLY A 352 19.59 8.13 22.20
CA GLY A 352 19.17 7.97 23.59
C GLY A 352 17.81 8.60 23.93
N SER A 353 17.12 9.16 22.93
CA SER A 353 15.77 9.75 23.07
C SER A 353 14.76 9.14 22.09
N VAL A 354 15.24 8.64 20.94
CA VAL A 354 14.46 8.00 19.89
C VAL A 354 14.91 6.55 19.70
N PRO A 355 13.99 5.56 19.67
CA PRO A 355 14.34 4.17 19.41
C PRO A 355 14.94 3.97 18.02
N GLY A 356 15.81 2.97 17.86
CA GLY A 356 16.39 2.64 16.55
C GLY A 356 17.53 3.55 16.05
N VAL A 357 17.88 4.61 16.78
CA VAL A 357 19.02 5.47 16.41
C VAL A 357 20.34 4.72 16.60
N ASN A 358 21.11 4.55 15.52
CA ASN A 358 22.40 3.86 15.51
C ASN A 358 23.52 4.73 14.89
N SER A 359 24.77 4.30 14.97
CA SER A 359 25.96 4.96 14.42
C SER A 359 26.24 4.56 12.96
N ALA A 360 27.02 5.34 12.21
CA ALA A 360 27.42 4.96 10.85
C ALA A 360 28.36 3.74 10.86
N SER A 361 29.05 3.48 11.98
CA SER A 361 29.80 2.23 12.18
C SER A 361 28.92 1.00 12.30
N GLU A 362 27.66 1.17 12.68
CA GLU A 362 26.62 0.13 12.73
C GLU A 362 25.78 0.12 11.43
N GLY A 363 26.26 0.78 10.36
CA GLY A 363 25.56 0.83 9.07
C GLY A 363 24.42 1.85 8.98
N GLY A 364 24.25 2.72 9.97
CA GLY A 364 23.16 3.70 10.03
C GLY A 364 23.13 4.73 8.89
N ASP A 365 21.98 4.85 8.23
CA ASP A 365 21.68 5.96 7.32
C ASP A 365 21.06 7.13 8.08
N ARG A 366 21.68 8.31 8.00
CA ARG A 366 21.26 9.55 8.69
C ARG A 366 20.05 10.22 8.05
N ALA A 367 19.74 9.90 6.80
CA ALA A 367 18.57 10.43 6.10
C ALA A 367 17.31 9.56 6.34
N LYS A 368 17.47 8.37 6.93
CA LYS A 368 16.35 7.48 7.22
C LYS A 368 15.45 8.07 8.32
N GLN A 369 14.17 8.24 8.01
CA GLN A 369 13.12 8.47 9.00
C GLN A 369 12.92 7.17 9.80
N LEU A 370 12.93 7.30 11.13
CA LEU A 370 12.76 6.17 12.05
C LEU A 370 11.37 6.14 12.66
N TRP A 371 10.81 7.33 12.94
CA TRP A 371 9.50 7.53 13.58
C TRP A 371 8.93 8.86 13.11
N GLY A 372 7.66 9.10 13.44
CA GLY A 372 6.91 10.26 12.96
C GLY A 372 6.37 10.01 11.56
N SER A 373 5.41 10.84 11.17
CA SER A 373 4.70 10.76 9.90
C SER A 373 4.77 12.08 9.15
N THR A 374 4.62 11.99 7.83
CA THR A 374 4.52 13.13 6.91
C THR A 374 3.79 12.65 5.66
N THR A 375 2.96 13.49 5.08
CA THR A 375 2.38 13.29 3.74
C THR A 375 3.12 14.15 2.72
N ASP A 376 2.77 14.05 1.44
CA ASP A 376 3.41 14.83 0.37
C ASP A 376 2.47 15.97 -0.10
N PRO A 377 2.78 17.26 0.18
CA PRO A 377 1.91 18.40 -0.18
C PRO A 377 1.72 18.64 -1.69
N GLY A 378 2.39 17.83 -2.51
CA GLY A 378 2.20 17.81 -3.96
C GLY A 378 1.32 16.66 -4.45
N ASN A 379 0.80 15.83 -3.55
CA ASN A 379 0.14 14.56 -3.83
C ASN A 379 -0.95 14.26 -2.78
N PRO A 380 -2.24 14.45 -3.15
CA PRO A 380 -3.34 14.47 -2.19
C PRO A 380 -3.77 13.07 -1.66
N ASP A 381 -2.99 12.03 -1.96
CA ASP A 381 -3.27 10.60 -1.70
C ASP A 381 -1.89 9.90 -1.65
N SER A 382 -1.26 9.94 -0.48
CA SER A 382 0.16 9.65 -0.26
C SER A 382 0.51 8.17 -0.42
N ASP A 383 -0.39 7.26 -0.07
CA ASP A 383 -0.20 5.81 -0.24
C ASP A 383 -0.87 5.24 -1.51
N GLY A 384 -1.74 6.02 -2.16
CA GLY A 384 -2.31 5.72 -3.47
C GLY A 384 -3.50 4.77 -3.42
N ASP A 385 -4.21 4.72 -2.30
CA ASP A 385 -5.29 3.78 -2.03
C ASP A 385 -6.69 4.30 -2.46
N GLY A 386 -6.77 5.59 -2.81
CA GLY A 386 -7.97 6.26 -3.30
C GLY A 386 -8.76 7.06 -2.25
N LEU A 387 -8.37 7.02 -0.98
CA LEU A 387 -8.69 8.06 0.00
C LEU A 387 -7.72 9.23 -0.15
N LEU A 388 -8.10 10.39 0.37
CA LEU A 388 -7.24 11.57 0.34
C LEU A 388 -6.63 11.75 1.72
N ASP A 389 -5.39 12.25 1.83
CA ASP A 389 -4.73 12.33 3.13
C ASP A 389 -5.55 13.19 4.12
N GLY A 390 -6.19 14.27 3.65
CA GLY A 390 -7.11 15.09 4.45
C GLY A 390 -8.45 14.45 4.84
N ILE A 391 -8.82 13.31 4.24
CA ILE A 391 -9.93 12.46 4.72
C ILE A 391 -9.44 11.52 5.82
N GLU A 392 -8.20 11.06 5.71
CA GLU A 392 -7.57 10.10 6.63
C GLU A 392 -6.96 10.78 7.87
N ASP A 393 -6.62 12.07 7.80
CA ASP A 393 -6.39 12.96 8.95
C ASP A 393 -7.46 14.07 8.96
N ALA A 394 -8.74 13.69 8.95
CA ALA A 394 -9.86 14.65 8.93
C ALA A 394 -9.88 15.60 10.14
N ASN A 395 -9.19 15.24 11.23
CA ASN A 395 -9.05 16.07 12.40
C ASN A 395 -7.85 17.06 12.31
N ALA A 396 -7.02 16.93 11.27
CA ALA A 396 -5.88 17.76 10.88
C ALA A 396 -4.89 17.98 12.01
N ASN A 397 -4.44 16.89 12.65
CA ASN A 397 -3.51 16.97 13.77
C ASN A 397 -2.10 16.42 13.48
N GLY A 398 -1.91 15.81 12.31
CA GLY A 398 -0.64 15.19 11.88
C GLY A 398 -0.25 13.97 12.71
N TRP A 399 -1.13 13.50 13.59
CA TRP A 399 -0.95 12.32 14.41
C TRP A 399 -1.78 11.19 13.84
N ILE A 400 -1.13 10.42 12.97
CA ILE A 400 -1.62 9.12 12.53
C ILE A 400 -1.90 8.25 13.77
N ASP A 401 -3.08 7.66 13.84
CA ASP A 401 -4.03 7.81 14.93
C ASP A 401 -4.09 6.65 15.93
N GLY A 402 -2.96 6.37 16.58
CA GLY A 402 -3.06 6.11 18.02
C GLY A 402 -2.29 4.96 18.65
N ASP A 403 -1.35 4.37 17.92
CA ASP A 403 -0.34 3.44 18.43
C ASP A 403 0.73 4.07 19.35
N GLY A 404 0.77 5.40 19.35
CA GLY A 404 1.67 6.22 20.16
C GLY A 404 0.99 7.06 21.25
N ALA A 405 1.80 7.73 22.06
CA ALA A 405 1.33 8.92 22.77
C ALA A 405 1.62 10.16 21.92
N SER A 406 0.59 10.92 21.54
CA SER A 406 0.76 12.17 20.78
C SER A 406 1.80 13.09 21.44
N LEU A 407 2.62 13.72 20.60
CA LEU A 407 3.68 14.60 21.06
C LEU A 407 3.26 16.03 20.89
N ALA A 408 2.96 16.72 22.00
CA ALA A 408 2.75 18.15 21.92
C ALA A 408 3.93 18.82 21.19
N THR A 409 3.64 19.82 20.36
CA THR A 409 4.63 20.52 19.53
C THR A 409 5.86 21.03 20.30
N ILE A 410 5.73 21.22 21.62
CA ILE A 410 6.77 21.69 22.54
C ILE A 410 7.52 20.60 23.31
N ASP A 411 7.03 19.36 23.31
CA ASP A 411 7.57 18.28 24.14
C ASP A 411 8.75 17.58 23.45
N PRO A 412 9.89 17.39 24.15
CA PRO A 412 11.05 16.72 23.58
C PRO A 412 10.87 15.20 23.55
N PRO A 413 11.56 14.51 22.63
CA PRO A 413 11.49 13.07 22.57
C PRO A 413 12.13 12.39 23.80
N THR A 414 11.52 11.30 24.30
CA THR A 414 12.06 10.35 25.27
C THR A 414 11.84 8.89 24.86
N LEU A 415 12.71 7.98 25.33
CA LEU A 415 12.59 6.53 25.12
C LEU A 415 11.50 5.86 25.98
N GLY A 416 10.93 6.56 26.97
CA GLY A 416 9.99 5.99 27.93
C GLY A 416 8.52 6.08 27.53
N ARG A 417 8.23 6.41 26.26
CA ARG A 417 6.86 6.58 25.74
C ARG A 417 6.48 5.42 24.82
N SER A 418 5.18 5.28 24.55
CA SER A 418 4.69 4.49 23.41
C SER A 418 4.95 5.27 22.13
N TRP A 419 5.58 4.61 21.16
CA TRP A 419 5.96 5.21 19.88
C TRP A 419 5.13 4.56 18.76
N PRO A 420 4.63 5.34 17.79
CA PRO A 420 3.87 4.82 16.67
C PRO A 420 4.58 3.74 15.85
N ASN A 421 4.07 2.52 15.83
CA ASN A 421 4.62 1.40 15.07
C ASN A 421 3.96 1.17 13.69
N GLY A 422 2.97 1.99 13.31
CA GLY A 422 2.21 1.91 12.07
C GLY A 422 1.23 0.75 12.06
N ARG A 423 0.70 0.33 13.22
CA ARG A 423 -0.24 -0.79 13.33
C ARG A 423 -1.24 -0.58 14.45
N ILE A 424 -2.46 -1.06 14.23
CA ILE A 424 -3.50 -1.06 15.27
C ILE A 424 -3.16 -2.12 16.34
N ASP A 425 -2.76 -1.70 17.54
CA ASP A 425 -2.57 -2.62 18.68
C ASP A 425 -3.87 -2.82 19.48
N SER A 426 -4.01 -4.00 20.10
CA SER A 426 -5.20 -4.34 20.89
C SER A 426 -5.40 -3.37 22.08
N GLY A 427 -6.47 -2.59 22.03
CA GLY A 427 -6.87 -1.64 23.08
C GLY A 427 -6.59 -0.18 22.73
N GLU A 428 -6.05 0.07 21.55
CA GLU A 428 -6.02 1.38 20.93
C GLU A 428 -7.39 1.73 20.37
N THR A 429 -7.57 3.00 20.02
CA THR A 429 -8.82 3.50 19.46
C THR A 429 -8.42 4.47 18.38
N TRP A 430 -8.31 3.89 17.19
CA TRP A 430 -8.17 4.62 15.94
C TRP A 430 -9.55 5.16 15.56
N THR A 431 -9.55 6.32 14.92
CA THR A 431 -10.78 6.99 14.50
C THR A 431 -10.83 7.24 13.00
N GLU A 432 -9.67 7.20 12.35
CA GLU A 432 -9.42 7.52 10.95
C GLU A 432 -8.40 6.50 10.41
N THR A 433 -8.21 6.41 9.09
CA THR A 433 -7.22 5.51 8.48
C THR A 433 -5.86 6.19 8.38
N SER A 434 -4.81 5.43 8.05
CA SER A 434 -3.48 6.01 7.93
C SER A 434 -3.22 6.52 6.51
N PRO A 435 -2.91 7.82 6.30
CA PRO A 435 -2.57 8.35 4.97
C PRO A 435 -1.23 7.84 4.40
N ASN A 436 -0.58 6.90 5.08
CA ASN A 436 0.68 6.30 4.66
C ASN A 436 0.60 4.77 4.66
N ASP A 437 -0.58 4.18 4.85
CA ASP A 437 -0.81 2.75 4.88
C ASP A 437 -2.14 2.38 4.22
N ALA A 438 -2.06 1.90 2.98
CA ALA A 438 -3.20 1.65 2.10
C ALA A 438 -4.15 0.50 2.53
N ASP A 439 -3.91 -0.11 3.70
CA ASP A 439 -4.59 -1.28 4.30
C ASP A 439 -4.37 -1.19 5.82
N THR A 440 -5.04 -0.22 6.47
CA THR A 440 -4.72 0.23 7.85
C THR A 440 -4.91 -0.88 8.89
N ASP A 441 -5.86 -1.80 8.69
CA ASP A 441 -6.13 -2.91 9.60
C ASP A 441 -5.46 -4.24 9.22
N ASP A 442 -4.62 -4.24 8.17
CA ASP A 442 -3.75 -5.35 7.74
C ASP A 442 -4.53 -6.63 7.33
N ASP A 443 -5.78 -6.49 6.87
CA ASP A 443 -6.68 -7.62 6.55
C ASP A 443 -6.56 -8.12 5.09
N GLY A 444 -5.89 -7.34 4.24
CA GLY A 444 -5.67 -7.61 2.81
C GLY A 444 -6.66 -6.92 1.87
N LEU A 445 -7.51 -6.04 2.38
CA LEU A 445 -8.42 -5.17 1.66
C LEU A 445 -7.94 -3.71 1.81
N SER A 446 -7.91 -2.95 0.71
CA SER A 446 -7.45 -1.55 0.80
C SER A 446 -8.55 -0.64 1.31
N ASP A 447 -8.18 0.35 2.12
CA ASP A 447 -9.13 1.24 2.80
C ASP A 447 -10.04 1.93 1.78
N GLY A 448 -9.48 2.60 0.77
CA GLY A 448 -10.23 3.33 -0.26
C GLY A 448 -10.82 2.49 -1.41
N TYR A 449 -10.08 1.54 -1.97
CA TYR A 449 -10.59 0.75 -3.11
C TYR A 449 -11.42 -0.47 -2.69
N GLY A 450 -11.13 -1.01 -1.52
CA GLY A 450 -11.67 -2.24 -1.00
C GLY A 450 -12.86 -2.02 -0.08
N GLU A 451 -12.79 -1.02 0.79
CA GLU A 451 -13.72 -0.82 1.90
C GLU A 451 -14.57 0.42 1.68
N ASP A 452 -14.02 1.61 1.90
CA ASP A 452 -14.65 2.93 1.67
C ASP A 452 -14.69 3.30 0.18
N LYS A 453 -15.48 2.54 -0.58
CA LYS A 453 -15.58 2.66 -2.04
C LYS A 453 -16.16 4.00 -2.51
N ASP A 454 -16.75 4.78 -1.61
CA ASP A 454 -17.29 6.10 -1.92
C ASP A 454 -16.40 7.27 -1.45
N SER A 455 -15.25 6.94 -0.85
CA SER A 455 -14.17 7.84 -0.45
C SER A 455 -14.68 8.94 0.49
N SER A 456 -15.51 8.56 1.45
CA SER A 456 -16.15 9.50 2.37
C SER A 456 -15.45 9.65 3.72
N GLY A 457 -14.52 8.76 4.03
CA GLY A 457 -13.89 8.59 5.35
C GLY A 457 -14.83 7.99 6.39
N THR A 458 -15.99 7.47 5.98
CA THR A 458 -17.04 6.99 6.89
C THR A 458 -17.68 5.71 6.37
N ILE A 459 -18.22 4.88 7.28
CA ILE A 459 -18.93 3.68 6.88
C ILE A 459 -20.35 4.06 6.41
N THR A 460 -20.61 3.90 5.12
CA THR A 460 -21.90 4.18 4.51
C THR A 460 -23.00 3.37 5.19
N GLY A 461 -23.89 4.08 5.89
CA GLY A 461 -25.03 3.50 6.57
C GLY A 461 -24.87 3.35 8.08
N ASP A 462 -23.68 3.65 8.61
CA ASP A 462 -23.52 4.07 10.01
C ASP A 462 -24.19 5.44 10.17
N THR A 463 -25.26 5.49 10.96
CA THR A 463 -26.09 6.72 11.07
C THR A 463 -25.67 7.63 12.20
N ASN A 464 -24.79 7.16 13.07
CA ASN A 464 -24.37 7.86 14.27
C ASN A 464 -22.85 8.12 14.28
N GLU A 465 -22.12 7.57 13.31
CA GLU A 465 -20.67 7.74 13.09
C GLU A 465 -19.86 7.24 14.31
N ASP A 466 -20.33 6.15 14.94
CA ASP A 466 -19.66 5.51 16.08
C ASP A 466 -18.90 4.22 15.70
N ARG A 467 -18.88 3.84 14.41
CA ARG A 467 -18.24 2.64 13.86
C ARG A 467 -18.67 1.36 14.60
N VAL A 468 -19.87 1.35 15.16
CA VAL A 468 -20.44 0.18 15.84
C VAL A 468 -21.83 -0.07 15.29
N TRP A 469 -21.99 -1.18 14.57
CA TRP A 469 -23.29 -1.53 14.02
C TRP A 469 -24.38 -1.67 15.09
N GLN A 470 -25.50 -1.00 14.89
CA GLN A 470 -26.68 -1.07 15.75
C GLN A 470 -27.95 -1.44 14.97
N SER A 471 -28.91 -2.05 15.68
CA SER A 471 -30.20 -2.42 15.09
C SER A 471 -30.93 -1.20 14.51
N GLY A 472 -31.01 -1.13 13.19
CA GLY A 472 -31.64 -0.04 12.44
C GLY A 472 -30.73 0.55 11.37
N GLU A 473 -29.41 0.32 11.48
CA GLU A 473 -28.41 0.65 10.48
C GLU A 473 -28.34 -0.43 9.40
N ILE A 474 -27.82 -0.03 8.24
CA ILE A 474 -27.66 -0.86 7.06
C ILE A 474 -26.33 -0.45 6.44
N TRP A 475 -25.27 -1.15 6.78
CA TRP A 475 -23.94 -0.88 6.23
C TRP A 475 -23.86 -1.40 4.81
N THR A 476 -23.15 -0.70 3.92
CA THR A 476 -22.95 -1.14 2.52
C THR A 476 -21.49 -1.40 2.17
N GLU A 477 -20.61 -1.22 3.14
CA GLU A 477 -19.18 -1.47 3.09
C GLU A 477 -18.67 -1.90 4.47
N THR A 478 -17.43 -2.37 4.49
CA THR A 478 -16.67 -2.80 5.66
C THR A 478 -16.02 -1.61 6.35
N ASP A 479 -15.50 -1.81 7.55
CA ASP A 479 -14.85 -0.79 8.37
C ASP A 479 -13.33 -0.92 8.26
N PRO A 480 -12.60 0.03 7.64
CA PRO A 480 -11.15 -0.07 7.39
C PRO A 480 -10.26 0.04 8.63
N LEU A 481 -10.86 -0.01 9.82
CA LEU A 481 -10.16 -0.06 11.11
C LEU A 481 -10.49 -1.35 11.88
N ASN A 482 -11.09 -2.32 11.20
CA ASN A 482 -11.57 -3.55 11.80
C ASN A 482 -11.53 -4.70 10.79
N ASP A 483 -10.47 -5.50 10.91
CA ASP A 483 -10.10 -6.64 10.07
C ASP A 483 -11.17 -7.73 9.86
N ASP A 484 -12.27 -7.71 10.63
CA ASP A 484 -13.42 -8.61 10.57
C ASP A 484 -14.69 -7.82 10.93
N THR A 485 -15.30 -7.17 9.93
CA THR A 485 -16.41 -6.23 10.14
C THR A 485 -17.65 -6.89 10.76
N ASP A 486 -17.96 -8.13 10.38
CA ASP A 486 -19.12 -8.85 10.91
C ASP A 486 -18.85 -9.70 12.15
N GLY A 487 -17.57 -9.87 12.50
CA GLY A 487 -17.10 -10.43 13.76
C GLY A 487 -17.24 -11.95 13.83
N ASP A 488 -17.12 -12.64 12.69
CA ASP A 488 -17.32 -14.09 12.59
C ASP A 488 -16.02 -14.92 12.61
N GLY A 489 -14.88 -14.23 12.52
CA GLY A 489 -13.52 -14.78 12.52
C GLY A 489 -12.91 -15.00 11.13
N LEU A 490 -13.57 -14.55 10.06
CA LEU A 490 -13.02 -14.48 8.71
C LEU A 490 -12.67 -13.03 8.37
N PRO A 491 -11.43 -12.72 7.93
CA PRO A 491 -11.10 -11.35 7.56
C PRO A 491 -11.85 -10.86 6.32
N ASP A 492 -12.20 -9.57 6.28
CA ASP A 492 -13.01 -9.01 5.20
C ASP A 492 -12.30 -9.15 3.84
N GLY A 493 -11.00 -8.87 3.80
CA GLY A 493 -10.13 -9.07 2.65
C GLY A 493 -10.09 -10.52 2.16
N TRP A 494 -10.10 -11.50 3.07
CA TRP A 494 -10.18 -12.92 2.72
C TRP A 494 -11.55 -13.26 2.11
N GLU A 495 -12.62 -12.77 2.72
CA GLU A 495 -13.98 -12.98 2.24
C GLU A 495 -14.20 -12.40 0.85
N VAL A 496 -13.80 -11.14 0.64
CA VAL A 496 -13.89 -10.45 -0.66
C VAL A 496 -13.06 -11.18 -1.71
N ARG A 497 -11.84 -11.61 -1.38
CA ARG A 497 -10.96 -12.36 -2.29
C ARG A 497 -11.61 -13.63 -2.83
N PHE A 498 -12.31 -14.37 -1.98
CA PHE A 498 -13.02 -15.56 -2.42
C PHE A 498 -14.44 -15.26 -2.89
N GLY A 499 -14.95 -14.04 -2.72
CA GLY A 499 -16.28 -13.60 -3.17
C GLY A 499 -17.38 -14.10 -2.26
N PHE A 500 -17.11 -14.12 -0.95
CA PHE A 500 -18.11 -14.11 0.12
C PHE A 500 -18.57 -12.68 0.39
N ASN A 501 -19.40 -12.49 1.41
CA ASN A 501 -19.94 -11.19 1.76
C ASN A 501 -19.45 -10.83 3.16
N PRO A 502 -18.52 -9.87 3.32
CA PRO A 502 -17.89 -9.52 4.61
C PRO A 502 -18.81 -8.79 5.60
N LEU A 503 -20.12 -8.87 5.35
CA LEU A 503 -21.17 -8.26 6.15
C LEU A 503 -22.23 -9.33 6.50
N ASP A 504 -21.90 -10.62 6.40
CA ASP A 504 -22.76 -11.79 6.61
C ASP A 504 -22.02 -12.95 7.32
N ASP A 505 -22.10 -12.95 8.66
CA ASP A 505 -21.54 -13.96 9.58
C ASP A 505 -22.07 -15.41 9.38
N GLY A 506 -22.91 -15.61 8.36
CA GLY A 506 -23.62 -16.83 8.02
C GLY A 506 -24.90 -17.09 8.80
N THR A 507 -25.21 -16.25 9.79
CA THR A 507 -26.39 -16.30 10.65
C THR A 507 -27.16 -14.97 10.74
N SER A 508 -26.46 -13.84 10.57
CA SER A 508 -26.97 -12.47 10.57
C SER A 508 -26.20 -11.62 9.53
N THR A 509 -26.66 -10.39 9.29
CA THR A 509 -26.05 -9.53 8.26
C THR A 509 -26.09 -8.06 8.67
N LEU A 510 -25.03 -7.31 8.40
CA LEU A 510 -24.96 -5.87 8.66
C LEU A 510 -25.62 -5.03 7.54
N ASP A 511 -25.69 -5.59 6.33
CA ASP A 511 -26.27 -4.97 5.12
C ASP A 511 -27.80 -5.17 4.97
N GLY A 512 -28.43 -5.83 5.96
CA GLY A 512 -29.85 -6.13 5.97
C GLY A 512 -30.32 -7.14 4.90
N SER A 513 -29.38 -7.84 4.26
CA SER A 513 -29.68 -8.94 3.35
C SER A 513 -30.13 -10.20 4.11
N ALA A 514 -30.15 -11.35 3.43
CA ALA A 514 -30.56 -12.60 4.05
C ALA A 514 -29.32 -13.46 4.28
N ALA A 515 -29.00 -13.69 5.55
CA ALA A 515 -27.81 -14.42 5.97
C ALA A 515 -27.67 -15.78 5.27
N LYS A 516 -26.43 -16.12 4.91
CA LYS A 516 -26.10 -17.36 4.24
C LYS A 516 -24.91 -18.04 4.90
N VAL A 517 -25.14 -19.27 5.36
CA VAL A 517 -24.12 -20.13 5.97
C VAL A 517 -22.84 -20.28 5.13
N GLU A 518 -22.93 -20.12 3.80
CA GLU A 518 -21.79 -20.19 2.89
C GLU A 518 -20.77 -19.04 3.03
N ASN A 519 -21.17 -17.90 3.60
CA ASN A 519 -20.30 -16.74 3.81
C ASN A 519 -19.49 -16.93 5.11
N GLY A 520 -20.15 -17.18 6.23
CA GLY A 520 -19.43 -17.30 7.50
C GLY A 520 -18.60 -18.57 7.73
N PRO A 521 -17.98 -18.74 8.91
CA PRO A 521 -16.88 -19.68 9.19
C PRO A 521 -17.26 -21.15 9.07
N ASN A 522 -18.56 -21.47 9.11
CA ASN A 522 -19.09 -22.83 8.97
C ASN A 522 -19.50 -23.18 7.54
N GLY A 523 -19.30 -22.27 6.58
CA GLY A 523 -19.50 -22.51 5.17
C GLY A 523 -18.57 -23.60 4.65
N ASP A 524 -19.07 -24.39 3.71
CA ASP A 524 -18.36 -25.45 2.97
C ASP A 524 -18.82 -25.30 1.50
N PRO A 525 -18.26 -24.32 0.77
CA PRO A 525 -18.80 -23.88 -0.52
C PRO A 525 -18.51 -24.86 -1.65
N ASP A 526 -17.44 -25.64 -1.53
CA ASP A 526 -16.97 -26.61 -2.51
C ASP A 526 -17.39 -28.07 -2.17
N GLY A 527 -17.78 -28.33 -0.92
CA GLY A 527 -18.42 -29.55 -0.46
C GLY A 527 -17.43 -30.66 -0.09
N ASP A 528 -16.23 -30.32 0.36
CA ASP A 528 -15.17 -31.28 0.68
C ASP A 528 -15.10 -31.66 2.18
N GLU A 529 -16.06 -31.16 2.97
CA GLU A 529 -16.19 -31.33 4.42
C GLU A 529 -15.15 -30.52 5.24
N ILE A 530 -14.41 -29.60 4.61
CA ILE A 530 -13.57 -28.58 5.24
C ILE A 530 -14.36 -27.26 5.21
N ASN A 531 -14.35 -26.50 6.30
CA ASN A 531 -15.10 -25.25 6.39
C ASN A 531 -14.18 -24.04 6.21
N ASN A 532 -14.78 -22.89 5.86
CA ASN A 532 -14.08 -21.63 5.60
C ASN A 532 -13.00 -21.30 6.64
N ILE A 533 -13.28 -21.44 7.95
CA ILE A 533 -12.28 -21.14 8.99
C ILE A 533 -11.09 -22.10 8.98
N SER A 534 -11.30 -23.39 8.68
CA SER A 534 -10.20 -24.36 8.58
C SER A 534 -9.36 -24.10 7.33
N GLU A 535 -9.98 -23.61 6.25
CA GLU A 535 -9.28 -23.26 5.01
C GLU A 535 -8.50 -21.95 5.13
N LEU A 536 -9.04 -20.97 5.86
CA LEU A 536 -8.34 -19.74 6.22
C LEU A 536 -7.02 -20.06 6.94
N LEU A 537 -7.07 -20.90 7.98
CA LEU A 537 -5.89 -21.29 8.76
C LEU A 537 -4.88 -22.07 7.92
N ALA A 538 -5.37 -23.00 7.11
CA ALA A 538 -4.52 -23.82 6.25
C ALA A 538 -4.02 -23.08 4.99
N GLY A 539 -4.43 -21.82 4.77
CA GLY A 539 -4.08 -21.03 3.60
C GLY A 539 -4.60 -21.62 2.28
N THR A 540 -5.70 -22.37 2.33
CA THR A 540 -6.25 -23.06 1.15
C THR A 540 -7.39 -22.26 0.49
N ASP A 541 -7.90 -22.75 -0.65
CA ASP A 541 -8.90 -22.03 -1.45
C ASP A 541 -10.30 -22.64 -1.20
N PRO A 542 -11.22 -21.93 -0.51
CA PRO A 542 -12.54 -22.41 -0.13
C PRO A 542 -13.50 -22.71 -1.29
N ARG A 543 -13.03 -22.55 -2.52
CA ARG A 543 -13.79 -22.85 -3.73
C ARG A 543 -13.25 -24.10 -4.43
N VAL A 544 -12.28 -24.80 -3.86
CA VAL A 544 -11.58 -25.93 -4.47
C VAL A 544 -11.38 -27.05 -3.46
N ASP A 545 -11.80 -28.27 -3.82
CA ASP A 545 -11.59 -29.47 -3.00
C ASP A 545 -10.13 -29.60 -2.55
N ASN A 546 -9.91 -29.37 -1.26
CA ASN A 546 -8.63 -29.37 -0.55
C ASN A 546 -8.44 -30.61 0.32
N SER A 547 -9.34 -31.60 0.19
CA SER A 547 -9.22 -32.86 0.91
C SER A 547 -7.86 -33.54 0.65
N VAL A 548 -7.09 -33.69 1.72
CA VAL A 548 -5.75 -34.30 1.63
C VAL A 548 -5.84 -35.83 1.63
N ILE A 549 -4.99 -36.47 0.82
CA ILE A 549 -4.83 -37.92 0.85
C ILE A 549 -3.88 -38.28 2.00
N LEU A 550 -4.45 -38.83 3.08
CA LEU A 550 -3.67 -39.32 4.22
C LEU A 550 -2.63 -40.36 3.78
N GLN A 551 -1.38 -40.15 4.20
CA GLN A 551 -0.28 -41.07 3.93
C GLN A 551 0.10 -41.86 5.17
N PRO A 552 0.44 -43.16 5.02
CA PRO A 552 1.11 -43.89 6.09
C PRO A 552 2.52 -43.31 6.25
N GLY A 553 2.79 -42.64 7.37
CA GLY A 553 4.12 -42.12 7.69
C GLY A 553 5.02 -43.18 8.33
N GLU A 554 6.31 -42.82 8.46
CA GLU A 554 7.33 -43.67 9.09
C GLU A 554 7.67 -43.14 10.49
N GLU A 555 7.83 -44.05 11.45
CA GLU A 555 8.22 -43.74 12.83
C GLU A 555 9.66 -43.20 12.89
N ILE A 556 9.87 -42.12 13.64
CA ILE A 556 11.18 -41.69 14.11
C ILE A 556 11.36 -42.19 15.54
N VAL A 557 12.45 -42.89 15.80
CA VAL A 557 12.77 -43.34 17.16
C VAL A 557 13.55 -42.25 17.89
N ILE A 558 12.89 -41.51 18.78
CA ILE A 558 13.54 -40.46 19.56
C ILE A 558 14.42 -41.07 20.65
N GLY A 559 15.73 -40.81 20.57
CA GLY A 559 16.72 -41.24 21.56
C GLY A 559 17.03 -42.74 21.54
N PRO A 560 17.91 -43.21 22.46
CA PRO A 560 18.41 -44.59 22.42
C PRO A 560 17.35 -45.63 22.73
N VAL A 561 17.25 -46.64 21.88
CA VAL A 561 16.49 -47.87 22.21
C VAL A 561 17.24 -48.75 23.20
N GLY A 562 16.50 -49.64 23.87
CA GLY A 562 17.06 -50.66 24.74
C GLY A 562 17.95 -51.66 23.98
N ASP A 563 18.83 -52.35 24.69
CA ASP A 563 19.77 -53.32 24.08
C ASP A 563 19.07 -54.45 23.30
N ALA A 564 17.80 -54.72 23.59
CA ALA A 564 17.00 -55.72 22.88
C ALA A 564 16.62 -55.30 21.46
N ASP A 565 16.49 -53.99 21.23
CA ASP A 565 16.01 -53.38 19.98
C ASP A 565 17.15 -52.68 19.23
N ALA A 566 18.32 -52.57 19.85
CA ALA A 566 19.53 -52.03 19.23
C ALA A 566 20.03 -52.96 18.11
N ILE A 567 20.43 -52.38 16.98
CA ILE A 567 20.99 -53.11 15.85
C ILE A 567 22.46 -53.40 16.14
N VAL A 568 22.77 -54.66 16.48
CA VAL A 568 24.15 -55.10 16.77
C VAL A 568 24.75 -55.79 15.55
N HIS A 569 25.81 -55.21 14.99
CA HIS A 569 26.62 -55.84 13.95
C HIS A 569 28.07 -55.98 14.40
N GLY A 570 28.44 -57.19 14.84
CA GLY A 570 29.77 -57.46 15.37
C GLY A 570 30.01 -56.75 16.72
N ALA A 571 30.93 -55.80 16.74
CA ALA A 571 31.27 -55.00 17.93
C ALA A 571 30.62 -53.60 17.94
N VAL A 572 29.81 -53.28 16.92
CA VAL A 572 29.11 -52.02 16.80
C VAL A 572 27.65 -52.23 17.18
N THR A 573 27.14 -51.39 18.08
CA THR A 573 25.74 -51.35 18.48
C THR A 573 25.17 -50.01 18.04
N ASN A 574 24.26 -50.03 17.07
CA ASN A 574 23.47 -48.86 16.72
C ASN A 574 22.20 -48.85 17.58
N ARG A 575 22.03 -47.82 18.42
CA ARG A 575 20.84 -47.64 19.26
C ARG A 575 19.75 -46.79 18.60
N GLN A 576 19.83 -46.62 17.28
CA GLN A 576 18.86 -45.93 16.45
C GLN A 576 18.66 -44.47 16.89
N ILE A 577 19.74 -43.80 17.30
CA ILE A 577 19.72 -42.39 17.68
C ILE A 577 20.07 -41.59 16.42
N PHE A 578 19.22 -40.65 15.99
CA PHE A 578 19.43 -39.77 14.82
C PHE A 578 19.60 -40.48 13.47
N THR A 579 19.33 -41.78 13.36
CA THR A 579 19.57 -42.54 12.10
C THR A 579 18.38 -42.60 11.15
N ASP A 580 17.21 -42.16 11.58
CA ASP A 580 15.95 -42.37 10.84
C ASP A 580 15.57 -41.17 9.95
N TRP A 581 16.35 -40.08 10.06
CA TRP A 581 16.21 -38.85 9.26
C TRP A 581 16.80 -38.99 7.85
N LYS A 582 16.15 -38.33 6.90
CA LYS A 582 16.47 -38.28 5.47
C LYS A 582 16.71 -36.83 5.08
N ILE A 583 17.37 -36.64 3.94
CA ILE A 583 17.58 -35.31 3.38
C ILE A 583 16.27 -34.59 3.04
N ASP A 584 15.21 -35.35 2.71
CA ASP A 584 13.90 -34.78 2.40
C ASP A 584 13.16 -34.25 3.64
N ASP A 585 13.63 -34.56 4.86
CA ASP A 585 13.08 -33.98 6.10
C ASP A 585 13.77 -32.68 6.49
N LEU A 586 14.90 -32.33 5.84
CA LEU A 586 15.63 -31.10 6.11
C LEU A 586 14.82 -29.93 5.57
N VAL A 587 14.40 -29.05 6.47
CA VAL A 587 13.63 -27.85 6.13
C VAL A 587 14.59 -26.73 5.73
N VAL A 588 15.62 -26.49 6.54
CA VAL A 588 16.56 -25.39 6.34
C VAL A 588 17.94 -25.71 6.95
N LEU A 589 18.99 -25.13 6.34
CA LEU A 589 20.35 -25.10 6.86
C LEU A 589 20.70 -23.67 7.22
N ASP A 590 21.42 -23.53 8.32
CA ASP A 590 22.03 -22.27 8.73
C ASP A 590 23.54 -22.34 8.50
N GLU A 591 24.09 -21.42 7.71
CA GLU A 591 25.50 -21.45 7.36
C GLU A 591 26.32 -20.66 8.39
N PHE A 592 26.98 -21.36 9.32
CA PHE A 592 27.82 -20.72 10.33
C PHE A 592 28.82 -19.69 9.77
N GLU A 593 28.65 -18.40 10.10
CA GLU A 593 29.54 -17.32 9.64
C GLU A 593 30.85 -17.25 10.46
N GLY A 594 31.79 -18.20 10.26
CA GLY A 594 33.00 -18.19 11.08
C GLY A 594 34.20 -19.03 10.66
N ASP A 595 34.08 -19.92 9.66
CA ASP A 595 35.18 -20.82 9.32
C ASP A 595 36.18 -20.22 8.30
N GLY A 596 37.27 -19.63 8.80
CA GLY A 596 38.38 -19.19 7.97
C GLY A 596 39.30 -18.15 8.60
N SER A 597 40.48 -17.92 7.99
CA SER A 597 41.47 -16.94 8.49
C SER A 597 41.08 -15.46 8.27
N GLY A 598 39.80 -15.17 8.07
CA GLY A 598 39.30 -13.85 7.69
C GLY A 598 37.90 -13.48 8.18
N ASN A 599 37.29 -14.21 9.12
CA ASN A 599 35.90 -13.97 9.56
C ASN A 599 35.79 -13.23 10.89
N GLN A 600 34.66 -12.53 11.05
CA GLN A 600 34.33 -11.64 12.16
C GLN A 600 33.56 -12.32 13.31
N GLY A 601 33.27 -13.62 13.26
CA GLY A 601 32.74 -14.37 14.41
C GLY A 601 31.39 -13.86 14.93
N GLY A 602 30.53 -13.39 14.04
CA GLY A 602 29.27 -12.72 14.36
C GLY A 602 28.12 -13.66 14.73
N ASP A 603 28.15 -14.90 14.26
CA ASP A 603 27.04 -15.85 14.38
C ASP A 603 26.89 -16.54 15.76
N THR A 604 27.24 -15.85 16.85
CA THR A 604 27.04 -16.40 18.19
C THR A 604 26.73 -15.29 19.19
N TYR A 605 25.48 -15.23 19.65
CA TYR A 605 25.11 -14.32 20.72
C TYR A 605 25.73 -14.73 22.08
N LEU A 606 26.67 -13.93 22.59
CA LEU A 606 27.45 -14.27 23.79
C LEU A 606 26.72 -13.91 25.10
N GLY A 607 26.24 -14.94 25.81
CA GLY A 607 25.82 -14.89 27.21
C GLY A 607 26.95 -15.11 28.23
N TYR A 608 28.14 -15.55 27.78
CA TYR A 608 29.33 -15.82 28.59
C TYR A 608 29.12 -16.82 29.73
N ASP A 609 28.17 -17.74 29.56
CA ASP A 609 27.84 -18.79 30.52
C ASP A 609 28.50 -20.14 30.17
N GLY A 610 29.23 -20.18 29.05
CA GLY A 610 29.94 -21.36 28.57
C GLY A 610 29.09 -22.28 27.69
N HIS A 611 27.82 -21.94 27.44
CA HIS A 611 26.88 -22.70 26.60
C HIS A 611 26.42 -21.91 25.38
N ASP A 612 27.11 -20.83 25.02
CA ASP A 612 26.75 -19.94 23.91
C ASP A 612 26.61 -20.70 22.58
N THR A 613 27.62 -21.51 22.23
CA THR A 613 27.62 -22.38 21.04
C THR A 613 26.60 -23.52 21.07
N SER A 614 25.95 -23.74 22.22
CA SER A 614 24.90 -24.75 22.36
C SER A 614 23.52 -24.18 22.02
N ARG A 615 23.43 -22.88 21.76
CA ARG A 615 22.22 -22.17 21.32
C ARG A 615 22.26 -21.82 19.83
N ASP A 616 23.44 -21.92 19.22
CA ASP A 616 23.72 -21.73 17.80
C ASP A 616 23.28 -22.97 17.00
N MET A 617 22.27 -22.80 16.15
CA MET A 617 21.61 -23.81 15.32
C MET A 617 22.24 -23.86 13.93
N VAL A 618 22.33 -25.05 13.35
CA VAL A 618 22.92 -25.26 12.01
C VAL A 618 21.97 -25.94 11.03
N ALA A 619 20.93 -26.62 11.53
CA ALA A 619 19.93 -27.26 10.67
C ALA A 619 18.64 -27.54 11.43
N PHE A 620 17.52 -27.43 10.72
CA PHE A 620 16.20 -27.83 11.22
C PHE A 620 15.53 -28.85 10.30
N TYR A 621 14.91 -29.85 10.91
CA TYR A 621 14.22 -30.94 10.24
C TYR A 621 12.82 -31.14 10.82
N ALA A 622 11.87 -31.51 9.95
CA ALA A 622 10.49 -31.79 10.30
C ALA A 622 9.98 -33.00 9.51
N ARG A 623 9.17 -33.86 10.16
CA ARG A 623 8.55 -35.02 9.50
C ARG A 623 7.18 -35.35 10.09
N ASP A 624 6.19 -35.49 9.20
CA ASP A 624 4.89 -36.08 9.54
C ASP A 624 4.98 -37.61 9.68
N GLY A 625 4.65 -38.13 10.87
CA GLY A 625 4.53 -39.57 11.15
C GLY A 625 3.27 -40.21 10.58
N GLY A 626 2.38 -39.42 10.00
CA GLY A 626 1.19 -39.83 9.26
C GLY A 626 0.03 -40.25 10.15
N ASP A 627 -1.16 -40.33 9.55
CA ASP A 627 -2.41 -40.58 10.26
C ASP A 627 -2.56 -42.05 10.69
N THR A 628 -3.01 -42.26 11.93
CA THR A 628 -3.15 -43.59 12.52
C THR A 628 -4.20 -44.47 11.83
N SER A 629 -5.20 -43.88 11.18
CA SER A 629 -6.25 -44.58 10.44
C SER A 629 -5.73 -45.29 9.18
N VAL A 630 -4.64 -44.78 8.61
CA VAL A 630 -3.96 -45.39 7.45
C VAL A 630 -2.66 -46.12 7.85
N GLY A 631 -2.35 -46.17 9.14
CA GLY A 631 -1.22 -46.93 9.70
C GLY A 631 0.03 -46.10 9.99
N GLY A 632 -0.07 -44.77 10.02
CA GLY A 632 0.97 -43.89 10.56
C GLY A 632 1.05 -43.91 12.09
N THR A 633 1.97 -43.13 12.64
CA THR A 633 2.25 -43.11 14.09
C THR A 633 1.31 -42.19 14.88
N GLY A 634 0.71 -41.19 14.22
CA GLY A 634 -0.04 -40.13 14.90
C GLY A 634 0.84 -39.10 15.60
N GLU A 635 2.14 -39.07 15.32
CA GLU A 635 3.08 -38.09 15.86
C GLU A 635 3.67 -37.22 14.75
N PHE A 636 4.10 -36.02 15.10
CA PHE A 636 4.90 -35.15 14.26
C PHE A 636 6.28 -34.97 14.89
N TYR A 637 7.33 -35.15 14.09
CA TYR A 637 8.71 -35.26 14.57
C TYR A 637 9.53 -34.05 14.14
N PHE A 638 10.42 -33.62 15.04
CA PHE A 638 11.34 -32.52 14.82
C PHE A 638 12.77 -32.91 15.21
N ARG A 639 13.73 -32.29 14.54
CA ARG A 639 15.14 -32.32 14.93
C ARG A 639 15.79 -30.97 14.68
N VAL A 640 16.64 -30.55 15.61
CA VAL A 640 17.53 -29.40 15.46
C VAL A 640 18.96 -29.87 15.68
N ASP A 641 19.85 -29.52 14.76
CA ASP A 641 21.28 -29.67 14.90
C ASP A 641 21.88 -28.32 15.31
N PHE A 642 22.90 -28.35 16.16
CA PHE A 642 23.59 -27.20 16.75
C PHE A 642 25.07 -27.23 16.40
N GLN A 643 25.74 -26.09 16.55
CA GLN A 643 27.17 -25.96 16.29
C GLN A 643 28.04 -26.76 17.28
N ASP A 644 27.77 -26.64 18.59
CA ASP A 644 28.41 -27.43 19.67
C ASP A 644 27.47 -27.50 20.88
N LEU A 645 26.55 -28.48 20.85
CA LEU A 645 25.62 -28.75 21.95
C LEU A 645 26.40 -29.39 23.10
N LYS A 646 26.68 -28.62 24.14
CA LYS A 646 27.49 -29.10 25.26
C LYS A 646 26.68 -30.01 26.19
N PRO A 647 27.35 -30.93 26.91
CA PRO A 647 26.70 -31.71 27.94
C PRO A 647 26.03 -30.80 28.98
N TYR A 648 24.80 -31.12 29.37
CA TYR A 648 23.98 -30.38 30.34
C TYR A 648 23.48 -29.00 29.86
N ALA A 649 23.47 -28.74 28.54
CA ALA A 649 22.83 -27.54 27.99
C ALA A 649 21.36 -27.45 28.41
N GLU A 650 20.67 -28.59 28.48
CA GLU A 650 19.28 -28.72 28.92
C GLU A 650 19.05 -28.49 30.43
N GLU A 651 20.12 -28.31 31.22
CA GLU A 651 20.02 -28.00 32.66
C GLU A 651 20.07 -26.48 32.90
N GLY A 652 19.18 -25.74 32.23
CA GLY A 652 18.95 -24.30 32.43
C GLY A 652 19.83 -23.37 31.58
N ASN A 653 20.33 -23.86 30.44
CA ASN A 653 21.16 -23.06 29.53
C ASN A 653 20.60 -22.95 28.10
N LEU A 654 19.67 -23.83 27.72
CA LEU A 654 19.03 -23.88 26.41
C LEU A 654 17.56 -24.29 26.59
N ASP A 655 16.67 -23.45 26.08
CA ASP A 655 15.31 -23.84 25.69
C ASP A 655 15.17 -23.62 24.19
N LEU A 656 14.34 -24.44 23.54
CA LEU A 656 14.10 -24.41 22.10
C LEU A 656 12.61 -24.27 21.83
N TYR A 657 12.24 -23.38 20.90
CA TYR A 657 10.87 -23.18 20.46
C TYR A 657 10.78 -23.35 18.95
N VAL A 658 9.79 -24.13 18.51
CA VAL A 658 9.41 -24.23 17.09
C VAL A 658 8.00 -23.66 16.96
N LEU A 659 7.92 -22.50 16.34
CA LEU A 659 6.66 -21.90 15.91
C LEU A 659 6.24 -22.58 14.61
N VAL A 660 4.96 -22.93 14.53
CA VAL A 660 4.35 -23.63 13.42
C VAL A 660 3.12 -22.84 12.99
N ASP A 661 3.20 -22.31 11.77
CA ASP A 661 2.05 -21.78 11.03
C ASP A 661 1.48 -22.90 10.15
N THR A 662 0.16 -22.98 10.10
CA THR A 662 -0.58 -24.06 9.44
C THR A 662 -0.86 -23.81 7.97
N GLY A 663 -0.57 -22.61 7.48
CA GLY A 663 -0.51 -22.28 6.06
C GLY A 663 -0.74 -20.81 5.72
N ASN A 664 -1.25 -20.02 6.65
CA ASN A 664 -1.52 -18.60 6.47
C ASN A 664 -0.78 -17.76 7.52
N GLN A 665 0.41 -17.29 7.13
CA GLN A 665 1.35 -16.57 8.00
C GLN A 665 0.80 -15.25 8.57
N SER A 666 -0.32 -14.74 8.06
CA SER A 666 -0.98 -13.53 8.57
C SER A 666 -1.99 -13.81 9.69
N VAL A 667 -2.42 -15.06 9.87
CA VAL A 667 -3.41 -15.47 10.88
C VAL A 667 -2.71 -16.20 12.01
N GLY A 668 -3.16 -16.00 13.25
CA GLY A 668 -2.61 -16.67 14.44
C GLY A 668 -1.92 -15.73 15.42
N GLU A 669 -1.19 -16.31 16.37
CA GLU A 669 -0.64 -15.61 17.52
C GLU A 669 0.64 -14.83 17.19
N TYR A 670 0.72 -13.58 17.67
CA TYR A 670 1.96 -12.77 17.59
C TYR A 670 2.90 -13.00 18.78
N THR A 671 2.34 -13.02 20.00
CA THR A 671 3.10 -13.20 21.24
C THR A 671 3.66 -14.62 21.32
N LEU A 672 4.87 -14.75 21.87
CA LEU A 672 5.48 -16.05 22.12
C LEU A 672 5.24 -16.54 23.56
N PRO A 673 5.22 -17.87 23.80
CA PRO A 673 5.06 -18.41 25.14
C PRO A 673 6.16 -18.01 26.12
N ASP A 674 5.93 -18.30 27.41
CA ASP A 674 6.94 -18.17 28.48
C ASP A 674 7.53 -16.75 28.68
N GLU A 675 6.76 -15.70 28.35
CA GLU A 675 7.15 -14.29 28.51
C GLU A 675 8.42 -13.93 27.72
N LEU A 676 8.61 -14.55 26.55
CA LEU A 676 9.65 -14.14 25.60
C LEU A 676 9.40 -12.69 25.14
N ASP A 677 10.37 -11.80 25.34
CA ASP A 677 10.27 -10.36 25.03
C ASP A 677 10.37 -10.04 23.52
N THR A 678 9.61 -10.76 22.71
CA THR A 678 9.55 -10.59 21.26
C THR A 678 8.25 -11.19 20.71
N GLY A 679 7.91 -10.85 19.47
CA GLY A 679 6.78 -11.42 18.74
C GLY A 679 7.22 -11.84 17.34
N THR A 680 6.30 -12.40 16.57
CA THR A 680 6.60 -12.87 15.21
C THR A 680 5.54 -12.41 14.21
N LEU A 681 6.01 -12.02 13.03
CA LEU A 681 5.15 -11.73 11.88
C LEU A 681 4.70 -13.00 11.15
N MET A 682 5.45 -14.10 11.29
CA MET A 682 4.95 -15.42 10.91
C MET A 682 4.05 -15.87 12.05
N ARG A 683 2.81 -15.35 12.07
CA ARG A 683 1.79 -15.67 13.07
C ARG A 683 1.68 -17.19 13.18
N TRP A 684 1.42 -17.69 14.39
CA TRP A 684 1.50 -19.12 14.67
C TRP A 684 0.24 -19.66 15.34
N GLU A 685 -0.17 -20.88 14.96
CA GLU A 685 -1.29 -21.59 15.61
C GLU A 685 -0.77 -22.70 16.54
N ALA A 686 0.48 -23.15 16.35
CA ALA A 686 1.14 -24.01 17.32
C ALA A 686 2.58 -23.58 17.63
N CYS A 687 2.97 -23.63 18.90
CA CYS A 687 4.34 -23.41 19.35
C CYS A 687 4.82 -24.59 20.19
N VAL A 688 5.87 -25.28 19.75
CA VAL A 688 6.46 -26.43 20.43
C VAL A 688 7.66 -25.97 21.26
N ALA A 689 7.52 -26.02 22.58
CA ALA A 689 8.58 -25.67 23.53
C ALA A 689 9.27 -26.93 24.09
N VAL A 690 10.59 -26.99 23.97
CA VAL A 690 11.44 -28.06 24.49
C VAL A 690 12.33 -27.50 25.57
N TYR A 691 12.10 -27.94 26.82
CA TYR A 691 12.86 -27.46 27.97
C TYR A 691 13.98 -28.43 28.35
N GLN A 692 13.67 -29.74 28.41
CA GLN A 692 14.64 -30.77 28.80
C GLN A 692 14.35 -32.11 28.13
N SER A 693 15.25 -33.08 28.31
CA SER A 693 14.99 -34.47 27.91
C SER A 693 13.69 -35.00 28.54
N ASN A 694 12.72 -35.35 27.69
CA ASN A 694 11.35 -35.75 28.03
C ASN A 694 10.54 -34.71 28.84
N ASN A 695 10.84 -33.42 28.69
CA ASN A 695 10.06 -32.34 29.31
C ASN A 695 9.86 -31.20 28.31
N GLY A 696 8.60 -30.93 27.98
CA GLY A 696 8.21 -29.94 26.97
C GLY A 696 6.72 -29.66 26.98
N ALA A 697 6.29 -28.79 26.07
CA ALA A 697 4.89 -28.51 25.82
C ALA A 697 4.66 -28.15 24.36
N VAL A 698 3.44 -28.36 23.87
CA VAL A 698 2.93 -27.68 22.68
C VAL A 698 1.82 -26.73 23.11
N TYR A 699 1.94 -25.47 22.72
CA TYR A 699 0.93 -24.45 22.84
C TYR A 699 0.12 -24.50 21.56
N VAL A 700 -1.19 -24.65 21.66
CA VAL A 700 -2.10 -24.81 20.52
C VAL A 700 -3.15 -23.72 20.61
N ASP A 701 -3.19 -22.83 19.63
CA ASP A 701 -4.32 -21.95 19.48
C ASP A 701 -5.57 -22.77 19.10
N THR A 702 -6.64 -22.55 19.86
CA THR A 702 -7.93 -23.22 19.65
C THR A 702 -9.05 -22.23 19.40
N ASN A 703 -8.73 -20.95 19.24
CA ASN A 703 -9.65 -19.88 19.00
C ASN A 703 -9.06 -18.89 17.97
N PRO A 704 -8.99 -19.30 16.69
CA PRO A 704 -8.32 -18.55 15.63
C PRO A 704 -8.88 -17.14 15.40
N ALA A 705 -10.10 -16.88 15.86
CA ALA A 705 -10.77 -15.58 15.77
C ALA A 705 -10.36 -14.59 16.89
N ASN A 706 -9.42 -14.94 17.77
CA ASN A 706 -9.00 -14.04 18.85
C ASN A 706 -7.54 -14.29 19.19
N ASN A 707 -6.66 -13.66 18.42
CA ASN A 707 -5.22 -13.80 18.57
C ASN A 707 -4.62 -12.67 19.39
N THR A 708 -3.38 -12.88 19.82
CA THR A 708 -2.51 -11.81 20.30
C THR A 708 -1.97 -10.99 19.14
N THR A 709 -1.92 -9.68 19.32
CA THR A 709 -1.45 -8.72 18.31
C THR A 709 -0.16 -8.00 18.69
N SER A 710 0.14 -7.93 19.98
CA SER A 710 1.37 -7.31 20.51
C SER A 710 2.06 -8.22 21.51
N ILE A 711 3.33 -7.96 21.82
CA ILE A 711 4.13 -8.76 22.75
C ILE A 711 3.53 -8.76 24.17
N ASN A 712 3.81 -9.81 24.95
CA ASN A 712 3.41 -9.94 26.36
C ASN A 712 1.90 -10.00 26.63
N GLN A 713 1.06 -10.19 25.61
CA GLN A 713 -0.35 -10.48 25.81
C GLN A 713 -0.57 -11.89 26.39
N ASP A 714 -1.65 -12.09 27.15
CA ASP A 714 -1.94 -13.38 27.77
C ASP A 714 -2.53 -14.36 26.74
N LEU A 715 -1.67 -15.23 26.20
CA LEU A 715 -2.04 -16.31 25.26
C LEU A 715 -3.22 -17.15 25.75
N PHE A 716 -3.29 -17.46 27.05
CA PHE A 716 -4.36 -18.31 27.59
C PHE A 716 -5.72 -17.62 27.58
N SER A 717 -5.73 -16.29 27.63
CA SER A 717 -6.95 -15.49 27.52
C SER A 717 -7.48 -15.42 26.08
N LYS A 718 -6.59 -15.64 25.11
CA LYS A 718 -6.87 -15.59 23.67
C LYS A 718 -7.44 -16.89 23.12
N GLY A 719 -6.98 -18.02 23.67
CA GLY A 719 -7.50 -19.34 23.30
C GLY A 719 -6.45 -20.41 23.30
N VAL A 720 -5.19 -20.04 23.55
CA VAL A 720 -4.07 -20.96 23.54
C VAL A 720 -4.14 -21.95 24.69
N VAL A 721 -4.06 -23.24 24.34
CA VAL A 721 -4.04 -24.35 25.28
C VAL A 721 -2.65 -24.98 25.31
N ARG A 722 -2.00 -24.95 26.47
CA ARG A 722 -0.73 -25.63 26.71
C ARG A 722 -0.93 -27.12 26.98
N ARG A 723 -0.29 -27.98 26.19
CA ARG A 723 -0.36 -29.45 26.27
C ARG A 723 1.03 -30.06 26.48
N ASP A 724 1.32 -30.47 27.71
CA ASP A 724 2.60 -31.09 28.10
C ASP A 724 2.66 -32.61 27.85
N GLN A 725 3.76 -33.26 28.26
CA GLN A 725 3.95 -34.71 28.16
C GLN A 725 2.88 -35.60 28.83
N THR A 726 2.05 -35.02 29.71
CA THR A 726 0.95 -35.75 30.38
C THR A 726 -0.39 -35.60 29.66
N SER A 727 -0.45 -34.70 28.67
CA SER A 727 -1.63 -34.44 27.87
C SER A 727 -1.79 -35.51 26.79
N ALA A 728 -3.04 -35.93 26.53
CA ALA A 728 -3.31 -36.99 25.56
C ALA A 728 -2.85 -36.60 24.15
N ASP A 729 -3.08 -35.36 23.74
CA ASP A 729 -2.82 -34.84 22.39
C ASP A 729 -1.78 -33.69 22.44
N GLY A 730 -0.72 -33.89 23.23
CA GLY A 730 0.28 -32.87 23.54
C GLY A 730 1.70 -33.29 23.20
N PHE A 731 2.67 -32.68 23.90
CA PHE A 731 4.08 -33.03 23.78
C PHE A 731 4.32 -34.52 24.03
N ARG A 732 5.30 -35.11 23.36
CA ARG A 732 5.62 -36.54 23.50
C ARG A 732 6.95 -36.74 24.18
N LYS A 733 8.02 -36.67 23.40
CA LYS A 733 9.35 -37.07 23.83
C LYS A 733 10.36 -36.05 23.34
N ALA A 734 11.44 -35.87 24.11
CA ALA A 734 12.60 -35.09 23.71
C ALA A 734 13.88 -35.80 24.16
N TRP A 735 14.93 -35.72 23.34
CA TRP A 735 16.23 -36.29 23.63
C TRP A 735 17.35 -35.36 23.17
N PHE A 736 18.22 -34.98 24.09
CA PHE A 736 19.41 -34.17 23.84
C PHE A 736 20.64 -35.09 23.78
N ASP A 737 21.49 -34.95 22.76
CA ASP A 737 22.74 -35.70 22.67
C ASP A 737 23.92 -34.82 22.24
N SER A 738 24.74 -34.44 23.22
CA SER A 738 25.94 -33.63 23.04
C SER A 738 27.07 -34.31 22.25
N ASN A 739 26.93 -35.58 21.85
CA ASN A 739 27.94 -36.22 20.98
C ASN A 739 27.59 -36.08 19.49
N PHE A 740 26.34 -35.77 19.20
CA PHE A 740 25.80 -35.57 17.85
C PHE A 740 25.37 -34.13 17.61
N ASP A 741 25.57 -33.28 18.62
CA ASP A 741 25.22 -31.87 18.61
C ASP A 741 23.76 -31.62 18.22
N ALA A 742 22.85 -32.47 18.71
CA ALA A 742 21.48 -32.52 18.20
C ALA A 742 20.42 -32.78 19.27
N VAL A 743 19.22 -32.30 19.00
CA VAL A 743 18.00 -32.52 19.78
C VAL A 743 16.91 -33.08 18.89
N GLU A 744 16.29 -34.18 19.33
CA GLU A 744 15.14 -34.83 18.67
C GLU A 744 13.92 -34.72 19.57
N PHE A 745 12.77 -34.36 19.02
CA PHE A 745 11.53 -34.26 19.79
C PHE A 745 10.28 -34.50 18.93
N SER A 746 9.15 -34.68 19.59
CA SER A 746 7.85 -34.89 18.92
C SER A 746 6.68 -34.39 19.73
N ILE A 747 5.59 -34.18 19.01
CA ILE A 747 4.26 -33.88 19.52
C ILE A 747 3.26 -34.87 18.93
N ASP A 748 2.07 -34.96 19.53
CA ASP A 748 0.95 -35.61 18.86
C ASP A 748 0.52 -34.78 17.64
N ARG A 749 0.30 -35.46 16.50
CA ARG A 749 -0.15 -34.85 15.25
C ARG A 749 -1.46 -34.09 15.42
N LYS A 750 -2.31 -34.53 16.36
CA LYS A 750 -3.58 -33.90 16.68
C LYS A 750 -3.43 -32.48 17.24
N ALA A 751 -2.28 -32.12 17.81
CA ALA A 751 -2.01 -30.74 18.22
C ALA A 751 -2.07 -29.78 17.02
N LEU A 752 -1.50 -30.18 15.88
CA LEU A 752 -1.49 -29.37 14.66
C LEU A 752 -2.87 -29.36 13.97
N THR A 753 -3.56 -30.51 13.93
CA THR A 753 -4.91 -30.53 13.32
C THR A 753 -5.95 -29.78 14.15
N ASP A 754 -5.78 -29.72 15.48
CA ASP A 754 -6.62 -28.86 16.34
C ASP A 754 -6.31 -27.37 16.16
N ALA A 755 -5.13 -27.05 15.60
CA ALA A 755 -4.65 -25.71 15.30
C ALA A 755 -5.05 -25.25 13.88
N GLY A 756 -5.76 -26.07 13.09
CA GLY A 756 -6.19 -25.72 11.73
C GLY A 756 -5.46 -26.47 10.61
N TRP A 757 -4.41 -27.23 10.91
CA TRP A 757 -3.68 -27.96 9.86
C TRP A 757 -4.49 -29.13 9.27
N LEU A 758 -4.65 -29.12 7.94
CA LEU A 758 -5.42 -30.14 7.21
C LEU A 758 -4.67 -31.46 7.00
N GLY A 759 -3.35 -31.49 7.22
CA GLY A 759 -2.55 -32.70 7.14
C GLY A 759 -1.59 -32.81 5.96
N ASP A 760 -1.40 -31.75 5.18
CA ASP A 760 -0.32 -31.66 4.18
C ASP A 760 0.93 -31.01 4.81
N PRO A 761 2.03 -31.73 5.03
CA PRO A 761 3.22 -31.16 5.65
C PRO A 761 3.89 -30.06 4.81
N ALA A 762 3.56 -29.96 3.51
CA ALA A 762 4.08 -28.89 2.66
C ALA A 762 3.41 -27.53 2.88
N SER A 763 2.27 -27.47 3.59
CA SER A 763 1.62 -26.20 3.94
C SER A 763 2.22 -25.54 5.19
N LEU A 764 2.95 -26.30 6.02
CA LEU A 764 3.47 -25.80 7.28
C LEU A 764 4.65 -24.86 7.07
N ASN A 765 4.60 -23.70 7.72
CA ASN A 765 5.73 -22.79 7.83
C ASN A 765 6.31 -22.86 9.25
N PHE A 766 7.62 -22.63 9.38
CA PHE A 766 8.33 -22.80 10.63
C PHE A 766 9.24 -21.61 10.91
N GLN A 767 9.25 -21.21 12.17
CA GLN A 767 10.29 -20.36 12.75
C GLN A 767 10.83 -21.07 13.98
N VAL A 768 12.15 -21.12 14.10
CA VAL A 768 12.82 -21.86 15.17
C VAL A 768 13.73 -20.91 15.90
N ILE A 769 13.59 -20.87 17.22
CA ILE A 769 14.36 -19.96 18.07
C ILE A 769 14.93 -20.69 19.27
N THR A 770 16.11 -20.25 19.71
CA THR A 770 16.71 -20.72 20.95
C THR A 770 16.81 -19.59 21.95
N VAL A 771 16.62 -19.93 23.22
CA VAL A 771 16.80 -19.01 24.34
C VAL A 771 17.56 -19.68 25.46
N ARG A 772 17.79 -18.90 26.52
CA ARG A 772 18.21 -19.43 27.81
C ARG A 772 17.01 -19.51 28.75
N ASP A 773 16.96 -20.58 29.54
CA ASP A 773 15.93 -20.80 30.56
C ASP A 773 15.74 -19.59 31.52
N GLY A 774 14.48 -19.34 31.88
CA GLY A 774 14.05 -18.26 32.75
C GLY A 774 14.00 -16.91 32.04
N THR A 775 13.18 -16.80 31.01
CA THR A 775 12.83 -15.58 30.27
C THR A 775 11.90 -14.66 31.05
N GLN A 776 11.27 -15.14 32.12
CA GLN A 776 10.27 -14.34 32.84
C GLN A 776 10.82 -12.99 33.34
N ASN A 777 10.01 -11.95 33.17
CA ASN A 777 10.39 -10.57 33.46
C ASN A 777 10.30 -10.21 34.95
N SER A 778 9.46 -10.92 35.71
CA SER A 778 9.17 -10.58 37.12
C SER A 778 8.94 -11.81 38.03
N PRO A 779 9.91 -12.18 38.89
CA PRO A 779 11.26 -11.63 38.95
C PRO A 779 12.08 -12.07 37.73
N ARG A 780 12.79 -11.12 37.12
CA ARG A 780 13.79 -11.34 36.07
C ARG A 780 14.55 -12.65 36.25
N GLY A 781 14.34 -13.58 35.32
CA GLY A 781 15.02 -14.86 35.28
C GLY A 781 16.43 -14.76 34.71
N ALA A 782 17.07 -15.92 34.49
CA ALA A 782 18.45 -15.98 34.00
C ALA A 782 18.56 -15.81 32.47
N GLY A 783 17.47 -16.09 31.77
CA GLY A 783 17.30 -15.97 30.33
C GLY A 783 17.04 -14.55 29.87
N ASP A 784 16.24 -13.81 30.66
CA ASP A 784 15.83 -12.43 30.40
C ASP A 784 17.03 -11.48 30.13
N ILE A 785 17.06 -10.84 28.95
CA ILE A 785 18.09 -9.86 28.55
C ILE A 785 17.75 -8.42 28.96
N GLY A 786 16.50 -8.11 29.27
CA GLY A 786 16.03 -6.84 29.81
C GLY A 786 16.18 -5.68 28.85
N GLY A 787 15.07 -5.28 28.23
CA GLY A 787 15.03 -4.20 27.23
C GLY A 787 15.61 -4.61 25.87
N ARG A 788 15.70 -5.92 25.62
CA ARG A 788 16.11 -6.57 24.35
C ARG A 788 15.34 -7.88 24.24
N THR A 789 15.25 -8.43 23.02
CA THR A 789 14.72 -9.78 22.80
C THR A 789 15.48 -10.83 23.61
N ASP A 790 14.80 -11.87 24.07
CA ASP A 790 15.40 -13.00 24.78
C ASP A 790 16.02 -14.05 23.85
N ILE A 791 15.75 -13.91 22.55
CA ILE A 791 16.27 -14.76 21.49
C ILE A 791 17.80 -14.73 21.51
N ARG A 792 18.39 -15.91 21.41
CA ARG A 792 19.83 -16.14 21.34
C ARG A 792 20.28 -16.59 19.97
N ASP A 793 19.35 -17.18 19.24
CA ASP A 793 19.53 -17.57 17.85
C ASP A 793 18.17 -17.82 17.18
N THR A 794 18.11 -17.62 15.87
CA THR A 794 16.97 -17.94 15.01
C THR A 794 17.49 -18.44 13.67
N ILE A 795 16.80 -19.41 13.08
CA ILE A 795 17.22 -19.94 11.80
C ILE A 795 16.95 -18.93 10.68
N TYR A 796 17.94 -18.65 9.80
CA TYR A 796 17.81 -17.86 8.55
C TYR A 796 17.76 -16.30 8.67
N ASP A 797 17.63 -15.70 9.84
CA ASP A 797 17.66 -14.23 10.01
C ASP A 797 18.71 -13.76 11.03
N ASP A 798 19.91 -13.57 10.51
CA ASP A 798 21.17 -13.26 11.20
C ASP A 798 21.10 -11.93 11.99
N TRP A 799 20.06 -11.10 11.79
CA TRP A 799 19.98 -9.75 12.34
C TRP A 799 19.31 -9.69 13.72
N LEU A 800 18.52 -10.70 14.09
CA LEU A 800 17.78 -10.70 15.36
C LEU A 800 18.67 -11.10 16.56
N ALA A 801 19.85 -11.71 16.32
CA ALA A 801 20.71 -12.26 17.37
C ALA A 801 22.25 -12.31 17.06
N GLU A 802 22.80 -11.42 16.22
CA GLU A 802 24.26 -11.23 16.03
C GLU A 802 24.81 -10.09 16.96
N ASP A 803 26.07 -10.19 17.45
CA ASP A 803 26.76 -9.13 18.26
C ASP A 803 27.55 -8.13 17.38
#